data_AF-A0A8R2JX17-F1
#
_entry.id   AF-A0A8R2JX17-F1
#
_cell.length_a   1.000
_cell.length_b   1.000
_cell.length_c   1.000
_cell.angle_alpha   90.00
_cell.angle_beta   90.00
_cell.angle_gamma   90.00
#
_symmetry.space_group_name_H-M   'P 1'
#
loop_
_entity.id
_entity.type
_entity.pdbx_description
1 polymer ?
#
loop_
_entity_poly.entity_id
_entity_poly.type
_entity_poly.pdbx_seq_one_letter_code
_entity_poly.pdbx_strand_id
1 'polypeptide(L)'
;MKQWTEQAGYPMINVVKVNDEFIISQERCLMDTPDKIIDSSRWYVGITYTTESSKNFEDLTLATWCKPTMDNCILSAPQDPGWFIFNIQSAGFYRVNYDTDNWSLLIRQLKETPEKIHVLNRAQLIDDSFFLARADQLHYSFPLRISSYLKIEDDVLPWYSVIHGYSYLIERMRRNDTEYSDLRECVSNLAGIIYKKTEDKVVKENNTDHVILTSWNAFSVWACELNNEMCIQSVFDYYTKWQNGEKIPSDIRDAAFCVGVHITNKTSTWEQMLNLYKTTRSPSEKQSAQTAMACTEDDMLLSRYLNYIFEGEDGPIRKQDYNDVFTAVSSTPKGLEVLIDFLVQNLDRITKKLTDGNNTAIFIYSICASKAALDSEITKIKNLKDDPKTPENLRKEFNESYKQVDNNLYWFNKYHEIVNQNTGCSQGYTTTDEPQKTSTQKTQSTTEIIIETSTEPTIRETTLSERTDTSESIYTETSDTTWSERIDTTTHVYTDTTIGDPTKSTHTESTTEHSPGDTTSSEHKDTTTHIYPETESAETTVTKYTEHYFKQTLLVIPRGSRADEVKACIKASYLWPFIEQLSLNKNMRVYLGGDVTAGKLSELLLKIGNGDFPELTGKLVITKDLGLVVTTLQELIVQIYPDISDIKNKSMDSLCERAILTPKNNRAAVINEILLKSFKETDMEYKSIDMVLKSDDTVHYPVEFLNALNPPGFPAHRLVLKVGTPIMLLQNLHPPKLCNGCAQGESTFIPLLSLNYPLKFKRLQFPIKVSCAMTINKSQGQSLKIAEFT
;
A
#
# COMPACT_ATOMS: atom_id res chain seq x y z
N MET A 1 23.27 -3.30 -5.75
CA MET A 1 22.43 -3.44 -4.54
C MET A 1 23.00 -2.77 -3.31
N LYS A 2 24.14 -3.18 -2.72
CA LYS A 2 24.66 -2.69 -1.40
C LYS A 2 24.19 -1.29 -0.92
N GLN A 3 24.43 -0.22 -1.69
CA GLN A 3 24.06 1.15 -1.32
C GLN A 3 22.54 1.39 -1.22
N TRP A 4 21.72 0.65 -1.96
CA TRP A 4 20.26 0.66 -1.88
C TRP A 4 19.71 -0.18 -0.71
N THR A 5 20.55 -0.93 0.01
CA THR A 5 20.13 -1.89 1.05
C THR A 5 20.77 -1.65 2.42
N GLU A 6 21.89 -0.91 2.48
CA GLU A 6 22.63 -0.58 3.71
C GLU A 6 22.69 0.93 3.99
N GLN A 7 22.19 1.78 3.09
CA GLN A 7 22.18 3.25 3.23
C GLN A 7 20.72 3.72 3.30
N ALA A 8 20.39 4.58 4.26
CA ALA A 8 19.05 5.14 4.37
C ALA A 8 18.80 6.24 3.32
N GLY A 9 17.55 6.39 2.88
CA GLY A 9 17.16 7.36 1.86
C GLY A 9 17.40 6.87 0.42
N TYR A 10 17.32 7.80 -0.52
CA TYR A 10 17.44 7.57 -1.96
C TYR A 10 18.04 8.82 -2.64
N PRO A 11 18.58 8.72 -3.88
CA PRO A 11 19.13 9.86 -4.58
C PRO A 11 18.05 10.72 -5.22
N MET A 12 18.35 12.02 -5.31
CA MET A 12 17.78 12.93 -6.28
C MET A 12 18.77 13.05 -7.45
N ILE A 13 18.25 13.06 -8.67
CA ILE A 13 19.03 13.15 -9.90
C ILE A 13 18.74 14.49 -10.58
N ASN A 14 19.71 15.38 -10.64
CA ASN A 14 19.59 16.64 -11.39
C ASN A 14 20.13 16.44 -12.81
N VAL A 15 19.35 16.78 -13.82
CA VAL A 15 19.72 16.67 -15.24
C VAL A 15 19.68 18.03 -15.92
N VAL A 16 20.77 18.39 -16.61
CA VAL A 16 20.88 19.60 -17.42
C VAL A 16 21.42 19.24 -18.81
N LYS A 17 20.86 19.82 -19.88
CA LYS A 17 21.43 19.67 -21.24
C LYS A 17 22.48 20.75 -21.50
N VAL A 18 23.66 20.34 -21.96
CA VAL A 18 24.74 21.24 -22.38
C VAL A 18 25.27 20.77 -23.73
N ASN A 19 25.06 21.59 -24.78
CA ASN A 19 25.34 21.22 -26.16
C ASN A 19 24.68 19.87 -26.53
N ASP A 20 25.47 18.89 -26.96
CA ASP A 20 25.03 17.54 -27.35
C ASP A 20 25.23 16.51 -26.22
N GLU A 21 25.25 16.95 -24.95
CA GLU A 21 25.38 16.10 -23.77
C GLU A 21 24.29 16.40 -22.72
N PHE A 22 23.80 15.36 -22.04
CA PHE A 22 23.10 15.47 -20.77
C PHE A 22 24.11 15.29 -19.63
N ILE A 23 24.23 16.31 -18.78
CA ILE A 23 25.02 16.27 -17.56
C ILE A 23 24.09 15.89 -16.41
N ILE A 24 24.36 14.73 -15.80
CA ILE A 24 23.54 14.12 -14.76
C ILE A 24 24.35 14.10 -13.46
N SER A 25 23.88 14.78 -12.42
CA SER A 25 24.49 14.74 -11.08
C SER A 25 23.57 14.05 -10.08
N GLN A 26 24.12 13.59 -8.95
CA GLN A 26 23.36 12.94 -7.88
C GLN A 26 23.73 13.45 -6.49
N GLU A 27 22.72 13.60 -5.66
CA GLU A 27 22.83 13.92 -4.23
C GLU A 27 21.75 13.19 -3.42
N ARG A 28 21.89 13.15 -2.09
CA ARG A 28 20.86 12.53 -1.25
C ARG A 28 19.60 13.39 -1.23
N CYS A 29 18.46 12.77 -1.50
CA CYS A 29 17.17 13.44 -1.43
C CYS A 29 16.82 13.73 0.05
N LEU A 30 16.70 15.02 0.40
CA LEU A 30 16.45 15.53 1.76
C LEU A 30 15.43 16.67 1.72
N MET A 31 14.50 16.69 2.67
CA MET A 31 13.57 17.82 2.87
C MET A 31 14.30 19.08 3.34
N ASP A 32 13.72 20.25 3.08
CA ASP A 32 14.25 21.50 3.61
C ASP A 32 13.77 21.74 5.04
N THR A 33 14.73 21.77 5.99
CA THR A 33 14.48 21.79 7.44
C THR A 33 15.60 22.58 8.15
N PRO A 34 15.34 23.17 9.34
CA PRO A 34 16.37 23.92 10.08
C PRO A 34 17.61 23.07 10.42
N ASP A 35 17.41 21.78 10.71
CA ASP A 35 18.46 20.82 11.09
C ASP A 35 19.04 20.04 9.87
N LYS A 36 18.91 20.57 8.64
CA LYS A 36 19.34 19.89 7.39
C LYS A 36 20.86 19.71 7.31
N ILE A 37 21.35 18.56 7.79
CA ILE A 37 22.75 18.14 7.64
C ILE A 37 23.02 17.76 6.18
N ILE A 38 24.08 18.32 5.60
CA ILE A 38 24.57 17.95 4.26
C ILE A 38 25.11 16.52 4.29
N ASP A 39 24.58 15.66 3.44
CA ASP A 39 24.99 14.25 3.33
C ASP A 39 25.51 13.95 1.91
N SER A 40 26.78 13.54 1.83
CA SER A 40 27.45 13.14 0.58
C SER A 40 27.16 11.70 0.14
N SER A 41 26.17 11.04 0.74
CA SER A 41 25.65 9.74 0.32
C SER A 41 25.29 9.73 -1.16
N ARG A 42 25.81 8.74 -1.88
CA ARG A 42 25.56 8.50 -3.31
C ARG A 42 25.21 7.03 -3.55
N TRP A 43 24.61 6.74 -4.70
CA TRP A 43 24.12 5.43 -5.11
C TRP A 43 24.69 5.02 -6.48
N TYR A 44 24.49 3.75 -6.82
CA TYR A 44 24.75 3.20 -8.15
C TYR A 44 23.40 3.14 -8.89
N VAL A 45 23.14 4.15 -9.73
CA VAL A 45 21.81 4.45 -10.30
C VAL A 45 21.76 4.06 -11.77
N GLY A 46 20.78 3.26 -12.17
CA GLY A 46 20.50 2.96 -13.58
C GLY A 46 19.60 4.03 -14.16
N ILE A 47 19.98 4.60 -15.31
CA ILE A 47 19.26 5.71 -15.94
C ILE A 47 18.50 5.23 -17.18
N THR A 48 17.22 5.52 -17.23
CA THR A 48 16.38 5.53 -18.45
C THR A 48 15.98 6.97 -18.78
N TYR A 49 15.85 7.31 -20.07
CA TYR A 49 15.36 8.62 -20.50
C TYR A 49 14.71 8.59 -21.88
N THR A 50 13.81 9.54 -22.15
CA THR A 50 13.16 9.76 -23.44
C THR A 50 13.01 11.26 -23.73
N THR A 51 12.63 11.61 -24.96
CA THR A 51 12.62 13.00 -25.47
C THR A 51 11.35 13.32 -26.26
N GLU A 52 11.03 14.60 -26.46
CA GLU A 52 9.93 15.05 -27.33
C GLU A 52 10.08 14.52 -28.76
N SER A 53 11.31 14.34 -29.24
CA SER A 53 11.58 13.75 -30.55
C SER A 53 11.36 12.22 -30.63
N SER A 54 11.55 11.48 -29.53
CA SER A 54 11.43 10.00 -29.51
C SER A 54 10.09 9.51 -28.98
N LYS A 55 9.61 10.07 -27.86
CA LYS A 55 8.40 9.69 -27.10
C LYS A 55 8.26 8.18 -26.81
N ASN A 56 9.36 7.43 -26.82
CA ASN A 56 9.35 6.02 -26.39
C ASN A 56 9.32 5.96 -24.85
N PHE A 57 8.22 5.47 -24.28
CA PHE A 57 8.05 5.26 -22.84
C PHE A 57 7.97 3.77 -22.46
N GLU A 58 8.12 2.85 -23.42
CA GLU A 58 8.07 1.40 -23.17
C GLU A 58 9.46 0.76 -23.08
N ASP A 59 10.48 1.42 -23.65
CA ASP A 59 11.86 0.96 -23.55
C ASP A 59 12.48 1.33 -22.20
N LEU A 60 12.43 0.37 -21.27
CA LEU A 60 13.09 0.44 -19.96
C LEU A 60 14.58 0.06 -19.99
N THR A 61 15.20 -0.05 -21.18
CA THR A 61 16.64 -0.32 -21.30
C THR A 61 17.46 0.82 -20.71
N LEU A 62 18.45 0.48 -19.89
CA LEU A 62 19.30 1.47 -19.22
C LEU A 62 20.27 2.11 -20.22
N ALA A 63 20.15 3.42 -20.39
CA ALA A 63 21.07 4.22 -21.20
C ALA A 63 22.48 4.28 -20.58
N THR A 64 22.58 4.34 -19.23
CA THR A 64 23.85 4.23 -18.51
C THR A 64 23.64 3.84 -17.03
N TRP A 65 24.76 3.60 -16.35
CA TRP A 65 24.85 3.43 -14.91
C TRP A 65 25.68 4.56 -14.28
N CYS A 66 25.01 5.49 -13.59
CA CYS A 66 25.65 6.56 -12.85
C CYS A 66 26.19 6.03 -11.52
N LYS A 67 27.52 5.90 -11.46
CA LYS A 67 28.27 5.35 -10.34
C LYS A 67 28.43 6.39 -9.22
N PRO A 68 28.50 5.97 -7.94
CA PRO A 68 28.64 6.91 -6.80
C PRO A 68 29.98 7.64 -6.77
N THR A 69 31.00 7.09 -7.43
CA THR A 69 32.37 7.64 -7.50
C THR A 69 32.54 8.70 -8.60
N MET A 70 31.46 9.11 -9.26
CA MET A 70 31.46 10.13 -10.31
C MET A 70 30.64 11.31 -9.82
N ASP A 71 31.14 12.53 -9.98
CA ASP A 71 30.39 13.74 -9.64
C ASP A 71 29.31 14.04 -10.68
N ASN A 72 29.69 13.93 -11.95
CA ASN A 72 28.79 13.98 -13.10
C ASN A 72 28.85 12.66 -13.87
N CYS A 73 27.70 12.25 -14.37
CA CYS A 73 27.46 11.14 -15.25
C CYS A 73 26.98 11.74 -16.58
N ILE A 74 27.60 11.35 -17.69
CA ILE A 74 27.39 12.01 -18.99
C ILE A 74 26.73 11.03 -19.95
N LEU A 75 25.68 11.50 -20.65
CA LEU A 75 25.03 10.82 -21.77
C LEU A 75 25.08 11.73 -22.99
N SER A 76 25.15 11.15 -24.20
CA SER A 76 24.93 11.91 -25.43
C SER A 76 23.47 12.34 -25.55
N ALA A 77 23.23 13.62 -25.81
CA ALA A 77 21.90 14.19 -26.05
C ALA A 77 21.67 14.39 -27.56
N PRO A 78 20.43 14.24 -28.06
CA PRO A 78 20.06 14.75 -29.38
C PRO A 78 20.28 16.27 -29.44
N GLN A 79 20.69 16.81 -30.60
CA GLN A 79 20.93 18.25 -30.76
C GLN A 79 19.68 19.07 -30.40
N ASP A 80 18.54 18.70 -30.99
CA ASP A 80 17.20 19.16 -30.61
C ASP A 80 16.37 17.96 -30.08
N PRO A 81 16.23 17.81 -28.75
CA PRO A 81 15.38 16.80 -28.15
C PRO A 81 13.95 17.29 -27.90
N GLY A 82 13.67 18.59 -28.02
CA GLY A 82 12.56 19.25 -27.32
C GLY A 82 12.67 19.07 -25.80
N TRP A 83 11.55 18.80 -25.11
CA TRP A 83 11.63 18.34 -23.71
C TRP A 83 12.31 16.97 -23.56
N PHE A 84 12.81 16.67 -22.37
CA PHE A 84 13.35 15.36 -21.99
C PHE A 84 12.82 14.91 -20.62
N ILE A 85 12.57 13.60 -20.47
CA ILE A 85 12.10 12.97 -19.22
C ILE A 85 13.05 11.82 -18.89
N PHE A 86 13.52 11.79 -17.66
CA PHE A 86 14.34 10.71 -17.10
C PHE A 86 13.51 9.91 -16.08
N ASN A 87 13.90 8.65 -15.82
CA ASN A 87 13.13 7.67 -15.06
C ASN A 87 11.82 7.26 -15.76
N ILE A 88 11.93 6.66 -16.95
CA ILE A 88 10.78 6.14 -17.71
C ILE A 88 9.92 5.23 -16.81
N GLN A 89 8.61 5.45 -16.85
CA GLN A 89 7.57 4.82 -16.01
C GLN A 89 7.77 4.95 -14.48
N SER A 90 8.68 5.80 -14.01
CA SER A 90 9.12 5.86 -12.60
C SER A 90 9.66 4.52 -12.07
N ALA A 91 10.25 3.72 -12.95
CA ALA A 91 10.71 2.35 -12.63
C ALA A 91 11.96 2.31 -11.70
N GLY A 92 12.75 3.39 -11.69
CA GLY A 92 13.87 3.57 -10.78
C GLY A 92 13.46 4.24 -9.46
N PHE A 93 14.03 3.79 -8.34
CA PHE A 93 13.75 4.34 -7.00
C PHE A 93 14.54 5.64 -6.74
N TYR A 94 14.32 6.66 -7.57
CA TYR A 94 14.97 7.97 -7.48
C TYR A 94 14.06 9.08 -8.04
N ARG A 95 14.23 10.30 -7.52
CA ARG A 95 13.54 11.50 -8.01
C ARG A 95 14.35 12.21 -9.08
N VAL A 96 13.69 12.93 -9.99
CA VAL A 96 14.37 13.70 -11.04
C VAL A 96 14.04 15.18 -10.95
N ASN A 97 15.09 16.00 -10.99
CA ASN A 97 15.01 17.44 -11.21
C ASN A 97 15.63 17.82 -12.55
N TYR A 98 15.17 18.92 -13.12
CA TYR A 98 15.62 19.46 -14.41
C TYR A 98 15.96 20.94 -14.27
N ASP A 99 16.63 21.50 -15.29
CA ASP A 99 16.69 22.96 -15.47
C ASP A 99 15.29 23.59 -15.68
N THR A 100 15.20 24.90 -15.45
CA THR A 100 13.96 25.70 -15.56
C THR A 100 13.32 25.65 -16.95
N ASP A 101 14.14 25.37 -17.95
CA ASP A 101 13.81 25.48 -19.36
C ASP A 101 13.11 24.19 -19.79
N ASN A 102 13.70 23.03 -19.47
CA ASN A 102 13.04 21.73 -19.63
C ASN A 102 11.78 21.62 -18.76
N TRP A 103 11.79 22.08 -17.49
CA TRP A 103 10.56 22.17 -16.69
C TRP A 103 9.46 22.99 -17.39
N SER A 104 9.82 24.10 -18.05
CA SER A 104 8.86 24.92 -18.79
C SER A 104 8.38 24.27 -20.09
N LEU A 105 9.23 23.53 -20.80
CA LEU A 105 8.84 22.72 -21.97
C LEU A 105 7.91 21.55 -21.58
N LEU A 106 8.15 20.91 -20.44
CA LEU A 106 7.29 19.86 -19.88
C LEU A 106 5.92 20.43 -19.46
N ILE A 107 5.89 21.59 -18.79
CA ILE A 107 4.65 22.32 -18.49
C ILE A 107 3.88 22.64 -19.77
N ARG A 108 4.56 23.07 -20.84
CA ARG A 108 3.94 23.33 -22.14
C ARG A 108 3.32 22.06 -22.74
N GLN A 109 4.08 20.96 -22.80
CA GLN A 109 3.60 19.67 -23.31
C GLN A 109 2.36 19.17 -22.55
N LEU A 110 2.35 19.26 -21.22
CA LEU A 110 1.22 18.83 -20.39
C LEU A 110 -0.04 19.67 -20.62
N LYS A 111 0.09 20.99 -20.89
CA LYS A 111 -1.06 21.86 -21.20
C LYS A 111 -1.60 21.71 -22.63
N GLU A 112 -0.73 21.39 -23.59
CA GLU A 112 -1.11 21.25 -24.99
C GLU A 112 -1.70 19.87 -25.32
N THR A 113 -1.01 18.81 -24.90
CA THR A 113 -1.30 17.41 -25.26
C THR A 113 -0.67 16.45 -24.23
N PRO A 114 -1.28 16.30 -23.03
CA PRO A 114 -0.71 15.50 -21.95
C PRO A 114 -0.54 14.01 -22.33
N GLU A 115 -1.40 13.48 -23.21
CA GLU A 115 -1.37 12.09 -23.66
C GLU A 115 -0.06 11.66 -24.34
N LYS A 116 0.76 12.63 -24.78
CA LYS A 116 2.11 12.41 -25.33
C LYS A 116 3.18 12.11 -24.28
N ILE A 117 2.86 12.20 -22.98
CA ILE A 117 3.70 11.75 -21.87
C ILE A 117 2.98 10.58 -21.20
N HIS A 118 3.67 9.44 -21.02
CA HIS A 118 3.09 8.26 -20.39
C HIS A 118 2.56 8.56 -18.97
N VAL A 119 1.41 7.98 -18.61
CA VAL A 119 0.63 8.31 -17.41
C VAL A 119 1.45 8.24 -16.11
N LEU A 120 2.32 7.24 -15.96
CA LEU A 120 3.20 7.12 -14.78
C LEU A 120 4.25 8.23 -14.71
N ASN A 121 4.72 8.74 -15.85
CA ASN A 121 5.62 9.90 -15.87
C ASN A 121 4.87 11.23 -15.65
N ARG A 122 3.58 11.33 -16.02
CA ARG A 122 2.76 12.50 -15.61
C ARG A 122 2.57 12.54 -14.09
N ALA A 123 2.26 11.39 -13.48
CA ALA A 123 2.20 11.23 -12.03
C ALA A 123 3.55 11.57 -11.37
N GLN A 124 4.67 11.05 -11.91
CA GLN A 124 6.01 11.38 -11.45
C GLN A 124 6.32 12.88 -11.52
N LEU A 125 6.02 13.56 -12.64
CA LEU A 125 6.31 14.99 -12.79
C LEU A 125 5.56 15.85 -11.75
N ILE A 126 4.34 15.46 -11.36
CA ILE A 126 3.60 16.10 -10.27
C ILE A 126 4.28 15.80 -8.92
N ASP A 127 4.51 14.53 -8.60
CA ASP A 127 5.07 14.13 -7.29
C ASP A 127 6.50 14.65 -7.07
N ASP A 128 7.36 14.58 -8.09
CA ASP A 128 8.70 15.16 -8.09
C ASP A 128 8.63 16.69 -7.95
N SER A 129 7.84 17.41 -8.75
CA SER A 129 7.81 18.89 -8.65
C SER A 129 7.28 19.40 -7.31
N PHE A 130 6.26 18.76 -6.72
CA PHE A 130 5.79 19.08 -5.36
C PHE A 130 6.79 18.70 -4.29
N PHE A 131 7.54 17.61 -4.44
CA PHE A 131 8.61 17.22 -3.51
C PHE A 131 9.79 18.21 -3.59
N LEU A 132 10.27 18.51 -4.80
CA LEU A 132 11.42 19.38 -5.05
C LEU A 132 11.20 20.78 -4.47
N ALA A 133 9.97 21.29 -4.53
CA ALA A 133 9.60 22.56 -3.90
C ALA A 133 9.65 22.50 -2.35
N ARG A 134 9.30 21.36 -1.72
CA ARG A 134 9.49 21.13 -0.26
C ARG A 134 10.96 20.91 0.12
N ALA A 135 11.83 20.62 -0.85
CA ALA A 135 13.26 20.38 -0.65
C ALA A 135 14.15 21.60 -0.97
N ASP A 136 13.56 22.73 -1.37
CA ASP A 136 14.22 23.95 -1.88
C ASP A 136 15.02 23.74 -3.18
N GLN A 137 14.60 22.79 -4.01
CA GLN A 137 15.27 22.38 -5.25
C GLN A 137 14.52 22.81 -6.53
N LEU A 138 13.30 23.34 -6.37
CA LEU A 138 12.46 23.88 -7.44
C LEU A 138 11.57 24.99 -6.87
N HIS A 139 11.34 26.07 -7.62
CA HIS A 139 10.48 27.17 -7.14
C HIS A 139 9.00 26.75 -7.14
N TYR A 140 8.22 27.14 -6.12
CA TYR A 140 6.83 26.70 -5.96
C TYR A 140 5.88 27.06 -7.11
N SER A 141 6.22 28.07 -7.92
CA SER A 141 5.47 28.38 -9.14
C SER A 141 5.47 27.24 -10.18
N PHE A 142 6.44 26.32 -10.18
CA PHE A 142 6.48 25.20 -11.13
C PHE A 142 5.41 24.13 -10.88
N PRO A 143 5.32 23.48 -9.70
CA PRO A 143 4.22 22.53 -9.42
C PRO A 143 2.84 23.18 -9.57
N LEU A 144 2.68 24.44 -9.17
CA LEU A 144 1.40 25.16 -9.31
C LEU A 144 1.07 25.50 -10.79
N ARG A 145 2.08 25.83 -11.62
CA ARG A 145 1.92 25.96 -13.09
C ARG A 145 1.62 24.61 -13.76
N ILE A 146 2.16 23.50 -13.25
CA ILE A 146 1.80 22.14 -13.69
C ILE A 146 0.31 21.91 -13.43
N SER A 147 -0.18 22.10 -12.20
CA SER A 147 -1.57 21.83 -11.82
C SER A 147 -2.64 22.47 -12.71
N SER A 148 -2.33 23.58 -13.40
CA SER A 148 -3.25 24.17 -14.37
C SER A 148 -3.61 23.27 -15.58
N TYR A 149 -2.82 22.23 -15.89
CA TYR A 149 -3.13 21.25 -16.94
C TYR A 149 -4.23 20.25 -16.51
N LEU A 150 -4.42 20.03 -15.20
CA LEU A 150 -5.27 18.95 -14.66
C LEU A 150 -6.73 18.99 -15.14
N LYS A 151 -7.22 20.15 -15.58
CA LYS A 151 -8.55 20.30 -16.21
C LYS A 151 -8.75 19.31 -17.39
N ILE A 152 -7.68 19.03 -18.14
CA ILE A 152 -7.64 18.07 -19.26
C ILE A 152 -6.96 16.73 -18.91
N GLU A 153 -6.69 16.45 -17.64
CA GLU A 153 -6.19 15.14 -17.19
C GLU A 153 -7.35 14.16 -16.98
N ASP A 154 -7.37 13.05 -17.73
CA ASP A 154 -8.45 12.06 -17.75
C ASP A 154 -8.05 10.70 -17.13
N ASP A 155 -6.76 10.46 -16.95
CA ASP A 155 -6.25 9.30 -16.18
C ASP A 155 -6.30 9.59 -14.68
N VAL A 156 -6.66 8.59 -13.88
CA VAL A 156 -6.79 8.74 -12.42
C VAL A 156 -5.44 8.72 -11.68
N LEU A 157 -4.40 8.12 -12.25
CA LEU A 157 -3.11 7.92 -11.56
C LEU A 157 -2.37 9.23 -11.23
N PRO A 158 -2.28 10.24 -12.12
CA PRO A 158 -1.62 11.51 -11.80
C PRO A 158 -2.32 12.27 -10.68
N TRP A 159 -3.64 12.15 -10.55
CA TRP A 159 -4.43 12.81 -9.51
C TRP A 159 -4.13 12.32 -8.09
N TYR A 160 -3.63 11.10 -7.89
CA TYR A 160 -3.13 10.70 -6.57
C TYR A 160 -1.90 11.53 -6.13
N SER A 161 -1.05 11.91 -7.09
CA SER A 161 0.08 12.81 -6.84
C SER A 161 -0.40 14.24 -6.54
N VAL A 162 -1.52 14.67 -7.15
CA VAL A 162 -2.18 15.95 -6.87
C VAL A 162 -2.70 16.01 -5.43
N ILE A 163 -3.34 14.94 -4.93
CA ILE A 163 -3.78 14.84 -3.53
C ILE A 163 -2.58 15.00 -2.59
N HIS A 164 -1.52 14.20 -2.76
CA HIS A 164 -0.33 14.27 -1.91
C HIS A 164 0.39 15.63 -2.01
N GLY A 165 0.37 16.25 -3.19
CA GLY A 165 0.89 17.58 -3.46
C GLY A 165 0.17 18.67 -2.66
N TYR A 166 -1.16 18.74 -2.79
CA TYR A 166 -1.98 19.81 -2.24
C TYR A 166 -2.44 19.63 -0.80
N SER A 167 -2.75 18.41 -0.33
CA SER A 167 -3.22 18.22 1.05
C SER A 167 -2.15 18.66 2.08
N TYR A 168 -0.87 18.49 1.76
CA TYR A 168 0.24 19.07 2.52
C TYR A 168 0.17 20.61 2.56
N LEU A 169 -0.01 21.27 1.41
CA LEU A 169 -0.13 22.73 1.36
C LEU A 169 -1.32 23.21 2.20
N ILE A 170 -2.48 22.57 2.06
CA ILE A 170 -3.69 22.92 2.84
C ILE A 170 -3.44 22.80 4.34
N GLU A 171 -2.84 21.70 4.82
CA GLU A 171 -2.50 21.56 6.24
C GLU A 171 -1.56 22.66 6.74
N ARG A 172 -0.59 23.11 5.92
CA ARG A 172 0.41 24.11 6.32
C ARG A 172 -0.07 25.55 6.22
N MET A 173 -0.91 25.89 5.24
CA MET A 173 -1.38 27.26 5.01
C MET A 173 -2.40 27.74 6.05
N ARG A 174 -2.99 26.83 6.86
CA ARG A 174 -3.96 27.09 7.95
C ARG A 174 -3.65 28.26 8.90
N ARG A 175 -2.40 28.73 8.92
CA ARG A 175 -1.92 29.81 9.79
C ARG A 175 -2.28 31.22 9.30
N ASN A 176 -2.65 31.39 8.03
CA ASN A 176 -3.23 32.63 7.49
C ASN A 176 -4.61 32.33 6.89
N ASP A 177 -5.68 32.82 7.52
CA ASP A 177 -7.07 32.50 7.15
C ASP A 177 -7.40 32.85 5.68
N THR A 178 -6.86 33.96 5.17
CA THR A 178 -7.11 34.40 3.77
C THR A 178 -6.42 33.46 2.78
N GLU A 179 -5.11 33.26 2.91
CA GLU A 179 -4.34 32.41 2.00
C GLU A 179 -4.77 30.93 2.09
N TYR A 180 -5.19 30.48 3.28
CA TYR A 180 -5.80 29.17 3.47
C TYR A 180 -7.15 29.05 2.75
N SER A 181 -7.99 30.07 2.80
CA SER A 181 -9.26 30.10 2.07
C SER A 181 -9.04 30.09 0.56
N ASP A 182 -8.18 30.96 0.05
CA ASP A 182 -7.86 31.08 -1.38
C ASP A 182 -7.29 29.77 -1.95
N LEU A 183 -6.35 29.14 -1.23
CA LEU A 183 -5.84 27.82 -1.58
C LEU A 183 -6.94 26.74 -1.49
N ARG A 184 -7.74 26.71 -0.42
CA ARG A 184 -8.75 25.66 -0.21
C ARG A 184 -9.85 25.71 -1.27
N GLU A 185 -10.33 26.90 -1.63
CA GLU A 185 -11.25 27.08 -2.76
C GLU A 185 -10.61 26.58 -4.06
N CYS A 186 -9.35 26.94 -4.31
CA CYS A 186 -8.64 26.53 -5.51
C CYS A 186 -8.51 25.00 -5.64
N VAL A 187 -8.14 24.31 -4.57
CA VAL A 187 -8.02 22.84 -4.56
C VAL A 187 -9.40 22.18 -4.54
N SER A 188 -10.41 22.75 -3.89
CA SER A 188 -11.79 22.26 -3.93
C SER A 188 -12.35 22.25 -5.37
N ASN A 189 -12.03 23.28 -6.16
CA ASN A 189 -12.36 23.32 -7.59
C ASN A 189 -11.63 22.22 -8.39
N LEU A 190 -10.35 21.96 -8.13
CA LEU A 190 -9.61 20.85 -8.76
C LEU A 190 -10.20 19.48 -8.37
N ALA A 191 -10.51 19.27 -7.08
CA ALA A 191 -11.09 18.03 -6.58
C ALA A 191 -12.48 17.75 -7.18
N GLY A 192 -13.32 18.79 -7.34
CA GLY A 192 -14.61 18.68 -8.01
C GLY A 192 -14.52 18.20 -9.47
N ILE A 193 -13.46 18.56 -10.20
CA ILE A 193 -13.24 18.10 -11.59
C ILE A 193 -13.01 16.58 -11.62
N ILE A 194 -12.07 16.06 -10.81
CA ILE A 194 -11.76 14.62 -10.84
C ILE A 194 -12.84 13.76 -10.16
N TYR A 195 -13.49 14.29 -9.12
CA TYR A 195 -14.74 13.72 -8.61
C TYR A 195 -15.74 13.54 -9.75
N LYS A 196 -16.02 14.60 -10.51
CA LYS A 196 -17.03 14.53 -11.57
C LYS A 196 -16.65 13.61 -12.72
N LYS A 197 -15.37 13.58 -13.12
CA LYS A 197 -14.87 12.62 -14.14
C LYS A 197 -14.98 11.16 -13.68
N THR A 198 -14.75 10.85 -12.41
CA THR A 198 -14.87 9.48 -11.90
C THR A 198 -16.31 9.08 -11.59
N GLU A 199 -17.13 9.99 -11.06
CA GLU A 199 -18.57 9.81 -10.92
C GLU A 199 -19.24 9.52 -12.27
N ASP A 200 -18.91 10.26 -13.33
CA ASP A 200 -19.51 10.03 -14.65
C ASP A 200 -19.08 8.66 -15.24
N LYS A 201 -17.81 8.27 -15.09
CA LYS A 201 -17.34 6.93 -15.48
C LYS A 201 -18.07 5.81 -14.72
N VAL A 202 -18.23 5.91 -13.40
CA VAL A 202 -18.89 4.85 -12.61
C VAL A 202 -20.42 4.86 -12.81
N VAL A 203 -21.06 6.03 -12.75
CA VAL A 203 -22.53 6.15 -12.63
C VAL A 203 -23.23 6.27 -14.00
N LYS A 204 -22.61 6.91 -15.01
CA LYS A 204 -23.21 7.04 -16.36
C LYS A 204 -22.72 5.97 -17.32
N GLU A 205 -21.42 5.68 -17.33
CA GLU A 205 -20.82 4.68 -18.23
C GLU A 205 -20.88 3.26 -17.65
N ASN A 206 -21.32 3.09 -16.40
CA ASN A 206 -21.36 1.82 -15.67
C ASN A 206 -19.99 1.10 -15.65
N ASN A 207 -18.91 1.88 -15.51
CA ASN A 207 -17.55 1.38 -15.51
C ASN A 207 -17.28 0.59 -14.22
N THR A 208 -16.85 -0.67 -14.39
CA THR A 208 -16.61 -1.63 -13.31
C THR A 208 -15.12 -1.94 -13.11
N ASP A 209 -14.22 -1.19 -13.75
CA ASP A 209 -12.78 -1.31 -13.49
C ASP A 209 -12.45 -0.95 -12.03
N HIS A 210 -11.63 -1.79 -11.41
CA HIS A 210 -11.27 -1.65 -9.99
C HIS A 210 -10.48 -0.37 -9.70
N VAL A 211 -9.63 0.09 -10.62
CA VAL A 211 -8.87 1.33 -10.45
C VAL A 211 -9.81 2.53 -10.53
N ILE A 212 -10.77 2.53 -11.46
CA ILE A 212 -11.80 3.58 -11.56
C ILE A 212 -12.71 3.60 -10.33
N LEU A 213 -13.21 2.45 -9.86
CA LEU A 213 -14.07 2.36 -8.67
C LEU A 213 -13.35 2.83 -7.39
N THR A 214 -12.14 2.34 -7.13
CA THR A 214 -11.36 2.77 -5.96
C THR A 214 -10.90 4.23 -6.04
N SER A 215 -10.69 4.75 -7.25
CA SER A 215 -10.46 6.17 -7.50
C SER A 215 -11.69 7.03 -7.21
N TRP A 216 -12.89 6.58 -7.60
CA TRP A 216 -14.13 7.29 -7.26
C TRP A 216 -14.31 7.43 -5.75
N ASN A 217 -14.05 6.38 -4.95
CA ASN A 217 -14.09 6.51 -3.48
C ASN A 217 -13.07 7.53 -2.96
N ALA A 218 -11.81 7.47 -3.44
CA ALA A 218 -10.74 8.37 -3.02
C ALA A 218 -11.04 9.84 -3.35
N PHE A 219 -11.50 10.12 -4.57
CA PHE A 219 -11.82 11.49 -5.00
C PHE A 219 -13.13 12.01 -4.41
N SER A 220 -14.09 11.13 -4.10
CA SER A 220 -15.31 11.51 -3.37
C SER A 220 -15.01 11.91 -1.93
N VAL A 221 -14.16 11.17 -1.22
CA VAL A 221 -13.70 11.59 0.12
C VAL A 221 -12.98 12.94 0.02
N TRP A 222 -11.97 13.05 -0.86
CA TRP A 222 -11.16 14.27 -0.99
C TRP A 222 -11.96 15.52 -1.38
N ALA A 223 -12.83 15.43 -2.39
CA ALA A 223 -13.63 16.58 -2.83
C ALA A 223 -14.65 17.02 -1.77
N CYS A 224 -15.26 16.09 -1.04
CA CYS A 224 -16.21 16.42 0.01
C CYS A 224 -15.52 16.92 1.30
N GLU A 225 -14.32 16.45 1.66
CA GLU A 225 -13.48 17.03 2.72
C GLU A 225 -13.02 18.46 2.42
N LEU A 226 -12.99 18.84 1.14
CA LEU A 226 -12.73 20.21 0.65
C LEU A 226 -14.02 21.06 0.51
N ASN A 227 -15.14 20.57 1.03
CA ASN A 227 -16.49 21.13 0.90
C ASN A 227 -16.88 21.47 -0.56
N ASN A 228 -16.45 20.67 -1.54
CA ASN A 228 -16.87 20.89 -2.92
C ASN A 228 -18.40 20.67 -3.04
N GLU A 229 -19.12 21.70 -3.51
CA GLU A 229 -20.59 21.67 -3.56
C GLU A 229 -21.15 20.54 -4.42
N MET A 230 -20.53 20.24 -5.57
CA MET A 230 -20.97 19.16 -6.46
C MET A 230 -20.80 17.78 -5.80
N CYS A 231 -19.69 17.59 -5.08
CA CYS A 231 -19.47 16.39 -4.27
C CYS A 231 -20.54 16.28 -3.18
N ILE A 232 -20.68 17.31 -2.33
CA ILE A 232 -21.61 17.30 -1.20
C ILE A 232 -23.04 17.02 -1.66
N GLN A 233 -23.53 17.67 -2.71
CA GLN A 233 -24.89 17.50 -3.20
C GLN A 233 -25.16 16.06 -3.67
N SER A 234 -24.31 15.51 -4.54
CA SER A 234 -24.51 14.15 -5.07
C SER A 234 -24.28 13.07 -4.00
N VAL A 235 -23.27 13.24 -3.15
CA VAL A 235 -22.93 12.30 -2.07
C VAL A 235 -24.00 12.28 -0.97
N PHE A 236 -24.68 13.40 -0.71
CA PHE A 236 -25.79 13.46 0.25
C PHE A 236 -27.06 12.73 -0.25
N ASP A 237 -27.27 12.60 -1.56
CA ASP A 237 -28.33 11.74 -2.10
C ASP A 237 -28.08 10.25 -1.80
N TYR A 238 -26.83 9.78 -1.87
CA TYR A 238 -26.49 8.42 -1.43
C TYR A 238 -26.72 8.25 0.07
N TYR A 239 -26.34 9.25 0.88
CA TYR A 239 -26.62 9.22 2.32
C TYR A 239 -28.14 9.13 2.62
N THR A 240 -28.96 9.90 1.89
CA THR A 240 -30.42 9.91 2.02
C THR A 240 -31.05 8.57 1.62
N LYS A 241 -30.59 7.96 0.51
CA LYS A 241 -30.99 6.60 0.10
C LYS A 241 -30.67 5.57 1.18
N TRP A 242 -29.46 5.64 1.77
CA TRP A 242 -29.08 4.76 2.87
C TRP A 242 -29.97 4.95 4.12
N GLN A 243 -30.33 6.19 4.48
CA GLN A 243 -31.29 6.44 5.57
C GLN A 243 -32.69 5.88 5.29
N ASN A 244 -33.11 5.79 4.02
CA ASN A 244 -34.35 5.13 3.60
C ASN A 244 -34.26 3.58 3.62
N GLY A 245 -33.10 3.01 3.93
CA GLY A 245 -32.86 1.56 3.96
C GLY A 245 -32.40 0.96 2.62
N GLU A 246 -32.07 1.79 1.62
CA GLU A 246 -31.49 1.33 0.36
C GLU A 246 -30.03 0.91 0.53
N LYS A 247 -29.56 0.00 -0.32
CA LYS A 247 -28.13 -0.35 -0.39
C LYS A 247 -27.40 0.66 -1.27
N ILE A 248 -26.37 1.30 -0.73
CA ILE A 248 -25.45 2.15 -1.50
C ILE A 248 -24.17 1.39 -1.90
N PRO A 249 -23.48 1.80 -2.99
CA PRO A 249 -22.19 1.23 -3.37
C PRO A 249 -21.16 1.31 -2.24
N SER A 250 -20.23 0.35 -2.18
CA SER A 250 -19.06 0.38 -1.29
C SER A 250 -18.22 1.64 -1.52
N ASP A 251 -18.10 2.03 -2.77
CA ASP A 251 -17.10 2.95 -3.34
C ASP A 251 -17.56 4.42 -3.32
N ILE A 252 -18.68 4.69 -2.63
CA ILE A 252 -19.17 6.04 -2.29
C ILE A 252 -19.52 6.15 -0.79
N ARG A 253 -19.49 5.04 -0.05
CA ARG A 253 -20.02 4.95 1.33
C ARG A 253 -19.21 5.75 2.33
N ASP A 254 -17.89 5.81 2.18
CA ASP A 254 -17.01 6.56 3.10
C ASP A 254 -17.36 8.06 3.04
N ALA A 255 -17.47 8.61 1.83
CA ALA A 255 -17.92 9.97 1.60
C ALA A 255 -19.38 10.17 2.05
N ALA A 256 -20.31 9.28 1.68
CA ALA A 256 -21.73 9.39 2.01
C ALA A 256 -21.98 9.43 3.53
N PHE A 257 -21.35 8.57 4.31
CA PHE A 257 -21.50 8.58 5.76
C PHE A 257 -20.85 9.83 6.39
N CYS A 258 -19.67 10.25 5.92
CA CYS A 258 -18.98 11.45 6.41
C CYS A 258 -19.79 12.73 6.13
N VAL A 259 -20.25 12.93 4.89
CA VAL A 259 -21.11 14.05 4.48
C VAL A 259 -22.44 14.02 5.22
N GLY A 260 -23.04 12.84 5.43
CA GLY A 260 -24.26 12.69 6.23
C GLY A 260 -24.10 13.19 7.67
N VAL A 261 -23.00 12.83 8.34
CA VAL A 261 -22.68 13.33 9.69
C VAL A 261 -22.39 14.83 9.67
N HIS A 262 -21.55 15.30 8.75
CA HIS A 262 -21.13 16.70 8.63
C HIS A 262 -22.33 17.64 8.36
N ILE A 263 -23.06 17.42 7.26
CA ILE A 263 -24.12 18.32 6.78
C ILE A 263 -25.35 18.30 7.70
N THR A 264 -25.67 17.17 8.32
CA THR A 264 -26.80 17.15 9.27
C THR A 264 -26.44 17.70 10.65
N ASN A 265 -25.15 17.64 11.04
CA ASN A 265 -24.55 17.98 12.32
C ASN A 265 -25.44 17.70 13.56
N LYS A 266 -26.09 16.53 13.57
CA LYS A 266 -27.06 16.11 14.60
C LYS A 266 -26.54 14.93 15.41
N THR A 267 -26.71 14.99 16.73
CA THR A 267 -26.45 13.88 17.65
C THR A 267 -27.14 12.59 17.22
N SER A 268 -28.39 12.67 16.71
CA SER A 268 -29.12 11.48 16.23
C SER A 268 -28.47 10.83 15.00
N THR A 269 -27.90 11.59 14.07
CA THR A 269 -27.13 11.06 12.94
C THR A 269 -25.84 10.40 13.41
N TRP A 270 -25.13 11.05 14.33
CA TRP A 270 -23.91 10.50 14.91
C TRP A 270 -24.16 9.21 15.70
N GLU A 271 -25.28 9.14 16.45
CA GLU A 271 -25.69 7.93 17.16
C GLU A 271 -26.17 6.81 16.22
N GLN A 272 -26.72 7.14 15.03
CA GLN A 272 -26.95 6.13 13.97
C GLN A 272 -25.62 5.52 13.49
N MET A 273 -24.58 6.32 13.25
CA MET A 273 -23.24 5.81 12.88
C MET A 273 -22.62 4.97 14.00
N LEU A 274 -22.72 5.41 15.27
CA LEU A 274 -22.26 4.63 16.41
C LEU A 274 -23.00 3.30 16.55
N ASN A 275 -24.31 3.28 16.28
CA ASN A 275 -25.09 2.05 16.30
C ASN A 275 -24.71 1.12 15.13
N LEU A 276 -24.50 1.66 13.92
CA LEU A 276 -24.01 0.90 12.77
C LEU A 276 -22.64 0.26 13.07
N TYR A 277 -21.69 1.05 13.56
CA TYR A 277 -20.36 0.62 13.99
C TYR A 277 -20.39 -0.49 15.07
N LYS A 278 -21.37 -0.46 15.98
CA LYS A 278 -21.59 -1.49 17.01
C LYS A 278 -22.22 -2.77 16.46
N THR A 279 -23.13 -2.66 15.50
CA THR A 279 -24.04 -3.76 15.12
C THR A 279 -23.69 -4.45 13.80
N THR A 280 -23.00 -3.77 12.87
CA THR A 280 -22.64 -4.38 11.58
C THR A 280 -21.64 -5.53 11.73
N ARG A 281 -21.77 -6.50 10.83
CA ARG A 281 -20.82 -7.60 10.66
C ARG A 281 -19.81 -7.35 9.54
N SER A 282 -20.01 -6.31 8.73
CA SER A 282 -19.11 -5.95 7.63
C SER A 282 -17.93 -5.12 8.16
N PRO A 283 -16.67 -5.58 8.02
CA PRO A 283 -15.51 -4.82 8.48
C PRO A 283 -15.34 -3.48 7.75
N SER A 284 -15.68 -3.41 6.45
CA SER A 284 -15.56 -2.17 5.68
C SER A 284 -16.64 -1.16 6.05
N GLU A 285 -17.89 -1.60 6.26
CA GLU A 285 -18.97 -0.72 6.74
C GLU A 285 -18.70 -0.23 8.17
N LYS A 286 -18.13 -1.09 9.02
CA LYS A 286 -17.66 -0.68 10.34
C LYS A 286 -16.58 0.40 10.25
N GLN A 287 -15.65 0.28 9.31
CA GLN A 287 -14.63 1.32 9.08
C GLN A 287 -15.23 2.62 8.57
N SER A 288 -16.14 2.58 7.58
CA SER A 288 -16.86 3.76 7.09
C SER A 288 -17.58 4.50 8.22
N ALA A 289 -18.29 3.76 9.07
CA ALA A 289 -18.99 4.31 10.24
C ALA A 289 -18.03 4.87 11.31
N GLN A 290 -16.86 4.24 11.50
CA GLN A 290 -15.81 4.72 12.39
C GLN A 290 -15.25 6.07 11.92
N THR A 291 -14.92 6.19 10.65
CA THR A 291 -14.39 7.44 10.07
C THR A 291 -15.46 8.54 10.08
N ALA A 292 -16.70 8.22 9.68
CA ALA A 292 -17.80 9.17 9.63
C ALA A 292 -18.14 9.83 10.97
N MET A 293 -18.00 9.11 12.11
CA MET A 293 -18.18 9.69 13.45
C MET A 293 -17.19 10.81 13.79
N ALA A 294 -16.10 10.99 13.03
CA ALA A 294 -15.17 12.11 13.16
C ALA A 294 -15.52 13.33 12.28
N CYS A 295 -16.50 13.22 11.36
CA CYS A 295 -16.87 14.29 10.44
C CYS A 295 -17.88 15.32 11.01
N THR A 296 -18.25 15.21 12.30
CA THR A 296 -19.09 16.20 12.98
C THR A 296 -18.26 17.38 13.47
N GLU A 297 -18.84 18.58 13.49
CA GLU A 297 -18.19 19.78 14.03
C GLU A 297 -18.49 20.00 15.53
N ASP A 298 -19.37 19.17 16.12
CA ASP A 298 -19.73 19.19 17.53
C ASP A 298 -18.56 18.66 18.39
N ASP A 299 -17.94 19.54 19.17
CA ASP A 299 -16.80 19.21 20.02
C ASP A 299 -17.15 18.32 21.22
N MET A 300 -18.42 18.31 21.67
CA MET A 300 -18.89 17.39 22.69
C MET A 300 -19.03 15.98 22.12
N LEU A 301 -19.46 15.80 20.86
CA LEU A 301 -19.51 14.51 20.19
C LEU A 301 -18.11 13.98 19.86
N LEU A 302 -17.21 14.82 19.38
CA LEU A 302 -15.79 14.46 19.19
C LEU A 302 -15.13 14.10 20.54
N SER A 303 -15.37 14.87 21.60
CA SER A 303 -14.86 14.57 22.95
C SER A 303 -15.44 13.28 23.52
N ARG A 304 -16.74 13.01 23.29
CA ARG A 304 -17.41 11.75 23.64
C ARG A 304 -16.80 10.57 22.90
N TYR A 305 -16.51 10.74 21.61
CA TYR A 305 -15.87 9.72 20.78
C TYR A 305 -14.50 9.33 21.34
N LEU A 306 -13.63 10.31 21.60
CA LEU A 306 -12.29 10.09 22.16
C LEU A 306 -12.36 9.49 23.58
N ASN A 307 -13.37 9.84 24.39
CA ASN A 307 -13.51 9.29 25.73
C ASN A 307 -13.85 7.78 25.76
N TYR A 308 -14.42 7.21 24.70
CA TYR A 308 -14.73 5.77 24.65
C TYR A 308 -13.49 4.86 24.77
N ILE A 309 -12.27 5.35 24.50
CA ILE A 309 -11.05 4.56 24.73
C ILE A 309 -10.86 4.17 26.21
N PHE A 310 -11.51 4.87 27.14
CA PHE A 310 -11.43 4.61 28.58
C PHE A 310 -12.48 3.64 29.12
N GLU A 311 -13.38 3.13 28.28
CA GLU A 311 -14.44 2.19 28.66
C GLU A 311 -13.97 0.71 28.61
N GLY A 312 -12.78 0.43 28.07
CA GLY A 312 -12.18 -0.90 28.09
C GLY A 312 -12.80 -1.87 27.08
N GLU A 313 -12.94 -3.15 27.46
CA GLU A 313 -13.50 -4.19 26.57
C GLU A 313 -15.02 -4.13 26.44
N ASP A 314 -15.72 -3.57 27.44
CA ASP A 314 -17.17 -3.30 27.41
C ASP A 314 -17.52 -2.03 26.61
N GLY A 315 -16.53 -1.20 26.31
CA GLY A 315 -16.67 0.01 25.50
C GLY A 315 -16.95 -0.28 24.02
N PRO A 316 -17.46 0.70 23.25
CA PRO A 316 -17.71 0.51 21.83
C PRO A 316 -16.41 0.34 21.02
N ILE A 317 -15.41 1.16 21.31
CA ILE A 317 -14.16 1.22 20.54
C ILE A 317 -13.15 0.25 21.13
N ARG A 318 -12.61 -0.66 20.31
CA ARG A 318 -11.65 -1.68 20.74
C ARG A 318 -10.24 -1.11 20.75
N LYS A 319 -9.36 -1.63 21.63
CA LYS A 319 -7.95 -1.19 21.72
C LYS A 319 -7.22 -1.16 20.38
N GLN A 320 -7.47 -2.15 19.53
CA GLN A 320 -6.85 -2.24 18.19
C GLN A 320 -7.28 -1.09 17.25
N ASP A 321 -8.48 -0.51 17.47
CA ASP A 321 -9.13 0.47 16.61
C ASP A 321 -8.74 1.93 17.01
N TYR A 322 -8.14 2.13 18.19
CA TYR A 322 -7.85 3.46 18.78
C TYR A 322 -7.04 4.38 17.85
N ASN A 323 -5.97 3.85 17.23
CA ASN A 323 -5.09 4.63 16.36
C ASN A 323 -5.84 5.17 15.14
N ASP A 324 -6.72 4.36 14.56
CA ASP A 324 -7.52 4.76 13.41
C ASP A 324 -8.64 5.75 13.82
N VAL A 325 -9.10 5.76 15.09
CA VAL A 325 -9.98 6.83 15.65
C VAL A 325 -9.23 8.15 15.81
N PHE A 326 -8.03 8.18 16.41
CA PHE A 326 -7.26 9.43 16.52
C PHE A 326 -6.88 9.99 15.14
N THR A 327 -6.55 9.11 14.19
CA THR A 327 -6.28 9.48 12.80
C THR A 327 -7.50 10.15 12.17
N ALA A 328 -8.70 9.54 12.28
CA ALA A 328 -9.93 10.10 11.74
C ALA A 328 -10.31 11.44 12.40
N VAL A 329 -10.22 11.55 13.73
CA VAL A 329 -10.48 12.83 14.43
C VAL A 329 -9.46 13.91 14.03
N SER A 330 -8.22 13.54 13.69
CA SER A 330 -7.21 14.49 13.20
C SER A 330 -7.34 14.91 11.72
N SER A 331 -8.34 14.44 10.96
CA SER A 331 -8.49 14.83 9.55
C SER A 331 -9.05 16.26 9.40
N THR A 332 -9.90 16.71 10.32
CA THR A 332 -10.51 18.04 10.28
C THR A 332 -9.79 19.04 11.20
N PRO A 333 -9.77 20.35 10.87
CA PRO A 333 -9.22 21.38 11.76
C PRO A 333 -9.87 21.40 13.15
N LYS A 334 -11.19 21.19 13.24
CA LYS A 334 -11.92 21.16 14.51
C LYS A 334 -11.64 19.90 15.33
N GLY A 335 -11.53 18.75 14.68
CA GLY A 335 -11.16 17.50 15.35
C GLY A 335 -9.71 17.49 15.84
N LEU A 336 -8.78 18.13 15.11
CA LEU A 336 -7.41 18.34 15.58
C LEU A 336 -7.36 19.18 16.87
N GLU A 337 -8.11 20.28 16.95
CA GLU A 337 -8.23 21.08 18.18
C GLU A 337 -8.71 20.21 19.36
N VAL A 338 -9.80 19.46 19.17
CA VAL A 338 -10.37 18.58 20.21
C VAL A 338 -9.42 17.45 20.60
N LEU A 339 -8.64 16.91 19.67
CA LEU A 339 -7.64 15.87 19.94
C LEU A 339 -6.46 16.41 20.78
N ILE A 340 -6.02 17.64 20.51
CA ILE A 340 -4.99 18.34 21.30
C ILE A 340 -5.50 18.56 22.73
N ASP A 341 -6.69 19.13 22.88
CA ASP A 341 -7.28 19.36 24.21
C ASP A 341 -7.56 18.06 24.97
N PHE A 342 -8.01 17.02 24.28
CA PHE A 342 -8.17 15.68 24.85
C PHE A 342 -6.85 15.16 25.42
N LEU A 343 -5.75 15.24 24.65
CA LEU A 343 -4.43 14.79 25.10
C LEU A 343 -3.94 15.61 26.30
N VAL A 344 -4.01 16.94 26.23
CA VAL A 344 -3.58 17.84 27.31
C VAL A 344 -4.36 17.57 28.61
N GLN A 345 -5.67 17.38 28.53
CA GLN A 345 -6.52 17.13 29.69
C GLN A 345 -6.42 15.70 30.23
N ASN A 346 -6.11 14.71 29.38
CA ASN A 346 -6.17 13.29 29.74
C ASN A 346 -4.82 12.55 29.74
N LEU A 347 -3.67 13.18 29.48
CA LEU A 347 -2.34 12.52 29.47
C LEU A 347 -2.14 11.60 30.70
N ASP A 348 -2.47 12.13 31.88
CA ASP A 348 -2.35 11.44 33.18
C ASP A 348 -3.33 10.26 33.34
N ARG A 349 -4.46 10.29 32.64
CA ARG A 349 -5.49 9.23 32.57
C ARG A 349 -5.14 8.18 31.51
N ILE A 350 -4.63 8.60 30.35
CA ILE A 350 -4.15 7.77 29.23
C ILE A 350 -3.03 6.85 29.74
N THR A 351 -1.98 7.44 30.31
CA THR A 351 -0.80 6.73 30.81
C THR A 351 -1.10 5.76 31.96
N LYS A 352 -2.09 6.06 32.82
CA LYS A 352 -2.41 5.25 34.02
C LYS A 352 -3.53 4.23 33.83
N LYS A 353 -4.46 4.43 32.89
CA LYS A 353 -5.59 3.51 32.66
C LYS A 353 -5.43 2.58 31.46
N LEU A 354 -4.73 3.00 30.40
CA LEU A 354 -4.58 2.17 29.20
C LEU A 354 -3.35 1.27 29.33
N THR A 355 -3.48 0.00 28.99
CA THR A 355 -2.39 -1.02 29.05
C THR A 355 -1.15 -0.65 28.22
N ASP A 356 -1.29 0.32 27.32
CA ASP A 356 -0.24 0.81 26.42
C ASP A 356 -0.24 2.35 26.35
N GLY A 357 -0.64 2.99 27.46
CA GLY A 357 -0.93 4.42 27.52
C GLY A 357 0.25 5.33 27.12
N ASN A 358 1.49 4.90 27.35
CA ASN A 358 2.66 5.66 26.91
C ASN A 358 2.74 5.73 25.38
N ASN A 359 2.63 4.60 24.68
CA ASN A 359 2.66 4.58 23.22
C ASN A 359 1.41 5.24 22.62
N THR A 360 0.24 5.12 23.27
CA THR A 360 -0.97 5.87 22.90
C THR A 360 -0.75 7.39 23.02
N ALA A 361 -0.14 7.87 24.10
CA ALA A 361 0.17 9.29 24.26
C ALA A 361 1.18 9.80 23.24
N ILE A 362 2.22 9.01 22.92
CA ILE A 362 3.19 9.32 21.85
C ILE A 362 2.48 9.40 20.49
N PHE A 363 1.65 8.42 20.15
CA PHE A 363 0.91 8.37 18.87
C PHE A 363 0.02 9.60 18.67
N ILE A 364 -0.77 9.97 19.69
CA ILE A 364 -1.62 11.18 19.63
C ILE A 364 -0.73 12.42 19.51
N TYR A 365 0.33 12.54 20.32
CA TYR A 365 1.23 13.70 20.28
C TYR A 365 1.90 13.86 18.91
N SER A 366 2.36 12.78 18.27
CA SER A 366 2.98 12.84 16.94
C SER A 366 2.01 13.29 15.85
N ILE A 367 0.74 12.87 15.91
CA ILE A 367 -0.32 13.33 14.99
C ILE A 367 -0.62 14.82 15.21
N CYS A 368 -0.73 15.24 16.47
CA CYS A 368 -0.93 16.65 16.82
C CYS A 368 0.26 17.51 16.34
N ALA A 369 1.49 17.08 16.58
CA ALA A 369 2.71 17.80 16.20
C ALA A 369 2.93 17.87 14.67
N SER A 370 2.53 16.84 13.91
CA SER A 370 2.68 16.87 12.45
C SER A 370 1.68 17.80 11.75
N LYS A 371 0.54 18.12 12.38
CA LYS A 371 -0.56 18.90 11.78
C LYS A 371 -0.81 20.28 12.39
N ALA A 372 -0.25 20.58 13.56
CA ALA A 372 -0.41 21.87 14.20
C ALA A 372 0.17 23.02 13.34
N ALA A 373 -0.59 24.11 13.24
CA ALA A 373 -0.27 25.30 12.46
C ALA A 373 -0.66 26.60 13.19
N LEU A 374 -1.75 26.59 13.96
CA LEU A 374 -2.24 27.74 14.72
C LEU A 374 -1.42 27.93 16.00
N ASP A 375 -1.22 29.17 16.44
CA ASP A 375 -0.49 29.46 17.68
C ASP A 375 -1.17 28.89 18.93
N SER A 376 -2.49 28.74 18.92
CA SER A 376 -3.27 28.05 19.97
C SER A 376 -2.91 26.56 20.08
N GLU A 377 -2.84 25.86 18.93
CA GLU A 377 -2.44 24.45 18.84
C GLU A 377 -0.99 24.26 19.29
N ILE A 378 -0.09 25.04 18.72
CA ILE A 378 1.36 24.99 18.96
C ILE A 378 1.66 25.29 20.43
N THR A 379 1.00 26.29 21.03
CA THR A 379 1.16 26.62 22.46
C THR A 379 0.67 25.49 23.36
N LYS A 380 -0.49 24.87 23.09
CA LYS A 380 -0.99 23.71 23.85
C LYS A 380 0.00 22.54 23.80
N ILE A 381 0.47 22.19 22.61
CA ILE A 381 1.39 21.06 22.36
C ILE A 381 2.77 21.32 22.99
N LYS A 382 3.29 22.55 22.91
CA LYS A 382 4.56 22.96 23.54
C LYS A 382 4.47 22.93 25.06
N ASN A 383 3.41 23.49 25.64
CA ASN A 383 3.22 23.50 27.10
C ASN A 383 3.12 22.08 27.66
N LEU A 384 2.48 21.13 26.95
CA LEU A 384 2.41 19.73 27.38
C LEU A 384 3.78 19.03 27.38
N LYS A 385 4.64 19.38 26.41
CA LYS A 385 6.02 18.89 26.31
C LYS A 385 6.91 19.45 27.42
N ASP A 386 6.73 20.72 27.73
CA ASP A 386 7.60 21.45 28.65
C ASP A 386 7.10 21.43 30.13
N ASP A 387 5.88 20.92 30.42
CA ASP A 387 5.39 20.72 31.80
C ASP A 387 6.29 19.70 32.56
N PRO A 388 6.89 20.09 33.71
CA PRO A 388 7.68 19.18 34.56
C PRO A 388 6.93 17.93 35.06
N LYS A 389 5.59 17.91 35.01
CA LYS A 389 4.76 16.73 35.33
C LYS A 389 4.73 15.68 34.22
N THR A 390 5.02 16.06 32.97
CA THR A 390 5.04 15.12 31.85
C THR A 390 6.17 14.11 32.06
N PRO A 391 5.89 12.79 32.07
CA PRO A 391 6.89 11.75 32.33
C PRO A 391 8.12 11.88 31.43
N GLU A 392 9.32 11.68 31.99
CA GLU A 392 10.61 11.88 31.30
C GLU A 392 10.69 11.15 29.95
N ASN A 393 10.22 9.90 29.91
CA ASN A 393 10.21 9.09 28.70
C ASN A 393 9.26 9.66 27.63
N LEU A 394 8.13 10.26 28.03
CA LEU A 394 7.21 10.91 27.09
C LEU A 394 7.78 12.25 26.63
N ARG A 395 8.36 13.05 27.53
CA ARG A 395 9.01 14.31 27.17
C ARG A 395 10.14 14.11 26.14
N LYS A 396 10.89 13.01 26.20
CA LYS A 396 11.87 12.67 25.16
C LYS A 396 11.22 12.48 23.78
N GLU A 397 10.23 11.60 23.65
CA GLU A 397 9.60 11.31 22.35
C GLU A 397 8.70 12.46 21.86
N PHE A 398 8.15 13.27 22.78
CA PHE A 398 7.46 14.52 22.47
C PHE A 398 8.43 15.57 21.91
N ASN A 399 9.66 15.68 22.43
CA ASN A 399 10.70 16.56 21.84
C ASN A 399 11.10 16.11 20.43
N GLU A 400 11.23 14.80 20.18
CA GLU A 400 11.53 14.31 18.82
C GLU A 400 10.36 14.59 17.85
N SER A 401 9.12 14.39 18.31
CA SER A 401 7.91 14.70 17.54
C SER A 401 7.73 16.20 17.28
N TYR A 402 8.09 17.05 18.24
CA TYR A 402 7.90 18.51 18.17
C TYR A 402 8.73 19.16 17.05
N LYS A 403 9.83 18.54 16.61
CA LYS A 403 10.58 18.98 15.42
C LYS A 403 9.70 19.13 14.17
N GLN A 404 8.60 18.39 14.07
CA GLN A 404 7.64 18.57 12.98
C GLN A 404 6.95 19.93 13.04
N VAL A 405 6.67 20.47 14.23
CA VAL A 405 6.14 21.83 14.41
C VAL A 405 7.16 22.86 13.96
N ASP A 406 8.43 22.69 14.34
CA ASP A 406 9.52 23.59 13.95
C ASP A 406 9.76 23.56 12.42
N ASN A 407 9.72 22.37 11.81
CA ASN A 407 9.75 22.18 10.35
C ASN A 407 8.55 22.84 9.65
N ASN A 408 7.34 22.67 10.19
CA ASN A 408 6.11 23.25 9.65
C ASN A 408 6.15 24.78 9.67
N LEU A 409 6.63 25.37 10.77
CA LEU A 409 6.82 26.83 10.91
C LEU A 409 7.93 27.34 9.97
N TYR A 410 9.05 26.63 9.86
CA TYR A 410 10.12 26.97 8.92
C TYR A 410 9.62 26.98 7.47
N TRP A 411 8.88 25.94 7.06
CA TRP A 411 8.28 25.85 5.74
C TRP A 411 7.29 27.00 5.49
N PHE A 412 6.38 27.26 6.43
CA PHE A 412 5.38 28.33 6.28
C PHE A 412 6.05 29.68 6.05
N ASN A 413 6.93 30.09 6.98
CA ASN A 413 7.63 31.37 6.96
C ASN A 413 8.51 31.60 5.70
N LYS A 414 8.83 30.54 4.95
CA LYS A 414 9.67 30.59 3.75
C LYS A 414 8.88 30.58 2.45
N TYR A 415 7.68 29.99 2.42
CA TYR A 415 6.98 29.67 1.18
C TYR A 415 5.51 30.13 1.08
N HIS A 416 4.87 30.57 2.18
CA HIS A 416 3.42 30.84 2.17
C HIS A 416 3.00 31.89 1.13
N GLU A 417 3.67 33.05 1.09
CA GLU A 417 3.41 34.11 0.11
C GLU A 417 3.58 33.62 -1.33
N ILE A 418 4.63 32.84 -1.61
CA ILE A 418 4.94 32.32 -2.95
C ILE A 418 3.86 31.33 -3.40
N VAL A 419 3.37 30.47 -2.50
CA VAL A 419 2.25 29.57 -2.78
C VAL A 419 1.00 30.39 -3.10
N ASN A 420 0.64 31.38 -2.27
CA ASN A 420 -0.57 32.18 -2.47
C ASN A 420 -0.53 33.04 -3.75
N GLN A 421 0.63 33.60 -4.09
CA GLN A 421 0.84 34.34 -5.36
C GLN A 421 0.72 33.42 -6.59
N ASN A 422 0.84 32.10 -6.43
CA ASN A 422 0.84 31.13 -7.52
C ASN A 422 -0.36 30.14 -7.47
N THR A 423 -1.32 30.30 -6.55
CA THR A 423 -2.59 29.56 -6.55
C THR A 423 -3.58 30.14 -7.56
N GLY A 424 -3.23 30.05 -8.85
CA GLY A 424 -3.96 30.61 -9.99
C GLY A 424 -5.29 29.90 -10.32
N CYS A 425 -6.23 29.88 -9.38
CA CYS A 425 -7.65 29.62 -9.67
C CYS A 425 -8.42 30.89 -10.04
N SER A 426 -7.86 32.07 -9.74
CA SER A 426 -8.26 33.34 -10.37
C SER A 426 -7.22 33.79 -11.41
N GLN A 427 -7.71 34.11 -12.61
CA GLN A 427 -6.98 34.56 -13.80
C GLN A 427 -6.05 33.53 -14.48
N GLY A 428 -5.85 33.71 -15.79
CA GLY A 428 -5.05 32.82 -16.63
C GLY A 428 -3.64 33.37 -16.85
N TYR A 429 -2.62 32.57 -16.58
CA TYR A 429 -1.21 32.95 -16.75
C TYR A 429 -0.84 33.37 -18.18
N THR A 430 -0.56 34.65 -18.39
CA THR A 430 0.26 35.13 -19.50
C THR A 430 1.69 34.62 -19.37
N THR A 431 2.29 34.21 -20.48
CA THR A 431 3.55 33.43 -20.50
C THR A 431 4.82 34.29 -20.46
N THR A 432 4.92 35.23 -19.51
CA THR A 432 5.98 36.26 -19.50
C THR A 432 6.78 36.42 -18.20
N ASP A 433 6.35 35.86 -17.07
CA ASP A 433 7.04 36.06 -15.78
C ASP A 433 8.10 34.97 -15.51
N GLU A 434 9.35 35.26 -15.84
CA GLU A 434 10.52 34.52 -15.35
C GLU A 434 10.82 34.87 -13.88
N PRO A 435 11.01 33.90 -12.97
CA PRO A 435 11.55 34.17 -11.64
C PRO A 435 12.99 34.69 -11.70
N GLN A 436 13.34 35.67 -10.88
CA GLN A 436 14.73 36.15 -10.80
C GLN A 436 15.68 35.04 -10.31
N LYS A 437 16.84 34.93 -10.95
CA LYS A 437 17.86 33.92 -10.62
C LYS A 437 18.48 34.18 -9.24
N THR A 438 18.20 33.31 -8.28
CA THR A 438 18.90 33.26 -6.98
C THR A 438 20.38 32.90 -7.21
N SER A 439 21.24 33.92 -7.27
CA SER A 439 22.66 33.75 -7.55
C SER A 439 23.41 33.20 -6.33
N THR A 440 23.70 31.89 -6.34
CA THR A 440 24.46 31.21 -5.28
C THR A 440 25.94 31.59 -5.34
N GLN A 441 26.29 32.78 -4.84
CA GLN A 441 27.69 33.19 -4.71
C GLN A 441 28.44 32.28 -3.72
N LYS A 442 29.43 31.53 -4.22
CA LYS A 442 30.36 30.77 -3.36
C LYS A 442 31.30 31.72 -2.64
N THR A 443 31.03 32.00 -1.37
CA THR A 443 31.94 32.76 -0.51
C THR A 443 33.20 31.95 -0.18
N GLN A 444 34.28 32.14 -0.95
CA GLN A 444 35.60 31.71 -0.52
C GLN A 444 36.09 32.61 0.62
N SER A 445 36.12 32.09 1.85
CA SER A 445 36.74 32.77 2.97
C SER A 445 38.26 32.79 2.77
N THR A 446 38.81 33.97 2.47
CA THR A 446 40.25 34.23 2.55
C THR A 446 40.42 35.52 3.36
N THR A 447 41.14 35.44 4.47
CA THR A 447 41.41 36.58 5.35
C THR A 447 42.47 37.48 4.72
N GLU A 448 42.24 38.80 4.62
CA GLU A 448 43.17 39.82 5.15
C GLU A 448 42.65 41.28 5.05
N ILE A 449 42.87 42.01 6.16
CA ILE A 449 43.16 43.45 6.29
C ILE A 449 42.11 44.49 5.85
N ILE A 450 41.74 45.34 6.82
CA ILE A 450 40.90 46.53 6.71
C ILE A 450 41.74 47.76 6.35
N ILE A 451 41.25 48.63 5.47
CA ILE A 451 41.55 50.08 5.48
C ILE A 451 40.23 50.84 5.27
N GLU A 452 39.99 51.84 6.11
CA GLU A 452 38.74 52.63 6.13
C GLU A 452 38.78 53.86 5.22
N THR A 453 37.60 54.30 4.73
CA THR A 453 37.14 55.71 4.66
C THR A 453 35.71 55.70 4.06
N SER A 454 34.63 56.11 4.73
CA SER A 454 34.28 57.43 5.32
C SER A 454 33.59 58.40 4.35
N THR A 455 32.25 58.43 4.29
CA THR A 455 31.36 59.59 4.60
C THR A 455 29.88 59.32 4.26
N GLU A 456 28.98 60.20 4.72
CA GLU A 456 27.53 59.99 4.87
C GLU A 456 26.69 61.13 4.20
N PRO A 457 25.43 61.53 4.54
CA PRO A 457 24.33 61.43 3.57
C PRO A 457 23.56 62.74 3.22
N THR A 458 22.62 62.67 2.26
CA THR A 458 21.50 63.63 2.02
C THR A 458 20.41 62.85 1.23
N ILE A 459 19.11 62.70 1.54
CA ILE A 459 18.00 63.44 2.20
C ILE A 459 17.01 64.09 1.20
N ARG A 460 15.68 63.82 1.39
CA ARG A 460 14.46 64.48 0.81
C ARG A 460 14.11 64.21 -0.68
N GLU A 461 12.85 64.36 -1.16
CA GLU A 461 11.55 64.75 -0.55
C GLU A 461 10.32 64.06 -1.23
N THR A 462 9.09 64.37 -0.79
CA THR A 462 7.79 63.75 -1.17
C THR A 462 6.81 64.75 -1.83
N THR A 463 5.88 64.30 -2.70
CA THR A 463 4.66 65.06 -3.10
C THR A 463 3.45 64.17 -3.47
N LEU A 464 2.23 64.74 -3.47
CA LEU A 464 0.91 64.12 -3.72
C LEU A 464 0.17 64.76 -4.93
N SER A 465 -0.76 64.02 -5.55
CA SER A 465 -2.04 64.47 -6.18
C SER A 465 -2.75 63.29 -6.88
N GLU A 466 -4.06 63.23 -7.19
CA GLU A 466 -5.29 63.62 -6.48
C GLU A 466 -6.51 62.93 -7.18
N ARG A 467 -7.74 63.06 -6.64
CA ARG A 467 -8.97 62.34 -7.06
C ARG A 467 -9.58 62.74 -8.41
N THR A 468 -10.36 61.83 -9.02
CA THR A 468 -11.84 61.94 -9.25
C THR A 468 -12.38 60.64 -9.91
N ASP A 469 -13.69 60.47 -10.17
CA ASP A 469 -14.85 60.16 -9.29
C ASP A 469 -16.05 59.75 -10.19
N THR A 470 -17.15 59.17 -9.67
CA THR A 470 -18.48 58.90 -10.33
C THR A 470 -18.54 57.94 -11.56
N SER A 471 -19.66 57.31 -11.97
CA SER A 471 -20.87 56.75 -11.30
C SER A 471 -21.83 56.06 -12.31
N GLU A 472 -22.46 54.92 -11.94
CA GLU A 472 -23.84 54.47 -12.37
C GLU A 472 -24.18 54.25 -13.90
N SER A 473 -25.22 53.50 -14.35
CA SER A 473 -26.20 52.57 -13.74
C SER A 473 -26.89 51.62 -14.79
N ILE A 474 -27.34 50.44 -14.31
CA ILE A 474 -28.63 49.69 -14.53
C ILE A 474 -29.39 49.76 -15.88
N TYR A 475 -29.91 48.60 -16.37
CA TYR A 475 -31.31 48.29 -16.83
C TYR A 475 -31.35 46.90 -17.55
N THR A 476 -31.84 45.80 -16.93
CA THR A 476 -33.20 45.20 -16.94
C THR A 476 -33.68 44.46 -18.22
N GLU A 477 -33.94 43.14 -18.07
CA GLU A 477 -35.16 42.37 -18.47
C GLU A 477 -35.66 42.37 -19.95
N THR A 478 -36.48 41.42 -20.45
CA THR A 478 -37.36 40.39 -19.83
C THR A 478 -37.47 39.10 -20.69
N SER A 479 -38.42 38.24 -20.31
CA SER A 479 -38.89 36.92 -20.78
C SER A 479 -39.44 36.87 -22.26
N ASP A 480 -40.03 35.80 -22.83
CA ASP A 480 -40.86 34.72 -22.25
C ASP A 480 -41.03 33.42 -23.11
N THR A 481 -41.83 32.49 -22.56
CA THR A 481 -42.32 31.14 -22.95
C THR A 481 -42.90 30.97 -24.39
N THR A 482 -43.28 29.79 -24.96
CA THR A 482 -43.95 28.56 -24.43
C THR A 482 -43.74 27.23 -25.22
N TRP A 483 -44.00 26.10 -24.53
CA TRP A 483 -44.72 24.84 -24.92
C TRP A 483 -45.55 24.84 -26.24
N SER A 484 -45.91 23.71 -26.91
CA SER A 484 -45.69 22.24 -26.76
C SER A 484 -46.30 21.44 -27.95
N GLU A 485 -45.91 20.17 -28.20
CA GLU A 485 -46.79 18.96 -28.29
C GLU A 485 -46.07 17.68 -28.83
N ARG A 486 -46.74 16.51 -28.80
CA ARG A 486 -46.23 15.18 -29.22
C ARG A 486 -46.81 14.74 -30.58
N ILE A 487 -46.04 13.95 -31.35
CA ILE A 487 -46.56 12.91 -32.25
C ILE A 487 -45.68 11.65 -32.10
N ASP A 488 -46.29 10.47 -32.24
CA ASP A 488 -45.70 9.14 -32.00
C ASP A 488 -45.42 8.36 -33.30
N THR A 489 -44.46 7.42 -33.25
CA THR A 489 -44.26 6.25 -34.15
C THR A 489 -44.11 6.41 -35.69
N THR A 490 -43.18 5.64 -36.27
CA THR A 490 -43.39 4.72 -37.42
C THR A 490 -42.21 3.75 -37.53
N THR A 491 -42.41 2.55 -38.10
CA THR A 491 -41.48 1.39 -37.97
C THR A 491 -41.17 0.69 -39.30
N HIS A 492 -39.94 0.13 -39.39
CA HIS A 492 -39.54 -1.06 -40.19
C HIS A 492 -39.54 -1.04 -41.75
N VAL A 493 -38.83 -2.06 -42.28
CA VAL A 493 -38.99 -2.81 -43.57
C VAL A 493 -37.94 -2.60 -44.69
N TYR A 494 -37.00 -3.56 -44.73
CA TYR A 494 -36.36 -4.27 -45.88
C TYR A 494 -35.91 -3.58 -47.19
N THR A 495 -34.67 -3.91 -47.58
CA THR A 495 -34.28 -4.66 -48.81
C THR A 495 -32.96 -5.41 -48.48
N ASP A 496 -32.73 -6.73 -48.70
CA ASP A 496 -32.80 -7.63 -49.88
C ASP A 496 -31.89 -7.18 -51.05
N THR A 497 -31.09 -8.02 -51.74
CA THR A 497 -30.81 -9.49 -51.74
C THR A 497 -29.34 -9.73 -52.21
N THR A 498 -28.69 -10.92 -52.38
CA THR A 498 -29.01 -12.38 -52.40
C THR A 498 -27.74 -13.15 -51.91
N ILE A 499 -27.78 -14.29 -51.20
CA ILE A 499 -27.94 -15.72 -51.61
C ILE A 499 -26.83 -16.31 -52.53
N GLY A 500 -26.21 -17.42 -52.09
CA GLY A 500 -25.39 -18.35 -52.89
C GLY A 500 -24.79 -19.48 -52.02
N ASP A 501 -25.24 -20.74 -52.20
CA ASP A 501 -25.07 -21.86 -51.23
C ASP A 501 -24.24 -23.06 -51.83
N PRO A 502 -24.27 -24.33 -51.36
CA PRO A 502 -23.11 -25.00 -50.72
C PRO A 502 -22.61 -26.28 -51.44
N THR A 503 -21.56 -26.96 -50.93
CA THR A 503 -21.46 -28.46 -50.83
C THR A 503 -20.22 -28.97 -50.04
N LYS A 504 -19.97 -30.30 -50.02
CA LYS A 504 -19.18 -31.05 -49.02
C LYS A 504 -17.82 -31.64 -49.49
N SER A 505 -16.99 -31.94 -48.48
CA SER A 505 -16.20 -33.18 -48.24
C SER A 505 -14.82 -33.45 -48.88
N THR A 506 -13.96 -34.00 -48.00
CA THR A 506 -12.84 -34.95 -48.21
C THR A 506 -11.62 -34.56 -49.05
N HIS A 507 -10.44 -34.53 -48.41
CA HIS A 507 -9.63 -35.75 -48.34
C HIS A 507 -8.76 -35.82 -47.07
N THR A 508 -8.29 -37.02 -46.75
CA THR A 508 -7.42 -37.35 -45.60
C THR A 508 -5.96 -37.42 -46.00
N GLU A 509 -5.05 -37.12 -45.08
CA GLU A 509 -3.81 -37.89 -44.97
C GLU A 509 -3.40 -38.03 -43.49
N SER A 510 -2.72 -39.12 -43.16
CA SER A 510 -2.35 -39.47 -41.78
C SER A 510 -0.96 -40.07 -41.73
N THR A 511 -0.14 -39.64 -40.78
CA THR A 511 1.00 -40.43 -40.30
C THR A 511 0.78 -40.74 -38.83
N THR A 512 1.01 -41.99 -38.45
CA THR A 512 0.91 -42.49 -37.08
C THR A 512 2.22 -43.13 -36.69
N GLU A 513 2.74 -42.76 -35.53
CA GLU A 513 3.67 -43.60 -34.77
C GLU A 513 3.08 -43.84 -33.38
N HIS A 514 3.46 -44.96 -32.75
CA HIS A 514 2.92 -45.40 -31.47
C HIS A 514 3.91 -45.14 -30.32
N SER A 515 3.37 -44.60 -29.22
CA SER A 515 3.45 -45.08 -27.83
C SER A 515 4.65 -45.91 -27.31
N PRO A 516 4.93 -45.91 -25.99
CA PRO A 516 4.19 -45.25 -24.89
C PRO A 516 5.05 -44.41 -23.93
N GLY A 517 4.39 -43.52 -23.19
CA GLY A 517 4.88 -43.10 -21.87
C GLY A 517 4.67 -41.62 -21.55
N ASP A 518 3.56 -41.30 -20.85
CA ASP A 518 3.67 -40.48 -19.65
C ASP A 518 2.44 -40.61 -18.74
N THR A 519 2.60 -40.33 -17.44
CA THR A 519 1.51 -40.42 -16.45
C THR A 519 0.61 -39.19 -16.47
N THR A 520 -0.71 -39.39 -16.47
CA THR A 520 -1.71 -38.32 -16.36
C THR A 520 -1.54 -37.48 -15.09
N SER A 521 -1.14 -36.22 -15.24
CA SER A 521 -1.16 -35.24 -14.16
C SER A 521 -2.59 -34.88 -13.78
N SER A 522 -3.02 -35.21 -12.57
CA SER A 522 -4.28 -34.70 -12.01
C SER A 522 -4.16 -33.21 -11.69
N GLU A 523 -5.14 -32.41 -12.11
CA GLU A 523 -5.22 -30.99 -11.77
C GLU A 523 -5.19 -30.79 -10.25
N HIS A 524 -4.30 -29.93 -9.76
CA HIS A 524 -4.21 -29.61 -8.34
C HIS A 524 -5.19 -28.48 -8.02
N LYS A 525 -6.36 -28.81 -7.46
CA LYS A 525 -7.31 -27.80 -6.96
C LYS A 525 -6.81 -27.17 -5.67
N ASP A 526 -6.84 -25.85 -5.60
CA ASP A 526 -6.54 -25.09 -4.38
C ASP A 526 -7.59 -25.34 -3.29
N THR A 527 -7.14 -25.47 -2.05
CA THR A 527 -7.98 -25.89 -0.91
C THR A 527 -8.52 -24.71 -0.11
N THR A 528 -9.24 -23.80 -0.77
CA THR A 528 -10.13 -22.81 -0.12
C THR A 528 -11.41 -22.62 -0.93
N THR A 529 -12.40 -23.49 -0.73
CA THR A 529 -13.68 -23.42 -1.45
C THR A 529 -14.61 -22.38 -0.81
N HIS A 530 -14.57 -21.14 -1.28
CA HIS A 530 -15.66 -20.18 -1.05
C HIS A 530 -16.85 -20.53 -1.95
N ILE A 531 -18.03 -20.72 -1.35
CA ILE A 531 -19.27 -20.99 -2.07
C ILE A 531 -20.07 -19.68 -2.17
N TYR A 532 -20.18 -19.15 -3.39
CA TYR A 532 -21.13 -18.10 -3.75
C TYR A 532 -22.34 -18.73 -4.45
N PRO A 533 -23.59 -18.35 -4.12
CA PRO A 533 -24.76 -18.79 -4.85
C PRO A 533 -25.03 -17.86 -6.04
N GLU A 534 -24.68 -18.30 -7.25
CA GLU A 534 -25.19 -17.69 -8.48
C GLU A 534 -26.43 -18.45 -8.97
N THR A 535 -27.52 -17.71 -9.14
CA THR A 535 -28.68 -18.08 -9.97
C THR A 535 -28.54 -17.31 -11.29
N GLU A 536 -28.87 -17.83 -12.46
CA GLU A 536 -29.83 -18.91 -12.73
C GLU A 536 -29.57 -19.59 -14.09
N SER A 537 -29.48 -20.92 -14.15
CA SER A 537 -29.73 -21.71 -15.37
C SER A 537 -30.07 -23.16 -15.01
N ALA A 538 -31.00 -23.77 -15.76
CA ALA A 538 -31.65 -25.02 -15.35
C ALA A 538 -31.11 -26.25 -16.08
N GLU A 539 -29.92 -26.74 -15.71
CA GLU A 539 -29.43 -28.08 -16.07
C GLU A 539 -28.97 -28.89 -14.85
N THR A 540 -29.31 -30.18 -14.81
CA THR A 540 -29.19 -31.05 -13.64
C THR A 540 -27.77 -31.57 -13.43
N THR A 541 -26.86 -30.70 -12.99
CA THR A 541 -25.43 -30.97 -12.89
C THR A 541 -25.05 -31.83 -11.67
N VAL A 542 -24.91 -33.14 -11.85
CA VAL A 542 -24.49 -34.09 -10.80
C VAL A 542 -23.01 -33.88 -10.45
N THR A 543 -22.76 -32.99 -9.50
CA THR A 543 -21.41 -32.60 -9.07
C THR A 543 -20.84 -33.63 -8.07
N LYS A 544 -19.82 -34.39 -8.49
CA LYS A 544 -19.14 -35.38 -7.64
C LYS A 544 -18.00 -34.74 -6.85
N TYR A 545 -18.12 -34.76 -5.53
CA TYR A 545 -17.05 -34.36 -4.60
C TYR A 545 -16.26 -35.59 -4.13
N THR A 546 -14.93 -35.49 -4.08
CA THR A 546 -14.05 -36.57 -3.61
C THR A 546 -13.58 -36.29 -2.19
N GLU A 547 -14.06 -37.06 -1.21
CA GLU A 547 -13.59 -36.94 0.17
C GLU A 547 -12.15 -37.45 0.33
N HIS A 548 -11.28 -36.63 0.92
CA HIS A 548 -9.96 -37.11 1.38
C HIS A 548 -9.50 -36.55 2.74
N TYR A 549 -10.09 -35.45 3.24
CA TYR A 549 -9.56 -34.75 4.42
C TYR A 549 -10.56 -34.39 5.55
N PHE A 550 -11.83 -34.79 5.49
CA PHE A 550 -12.81 -34.48 6.56
C PHE A 550 -12.53 -35.10 7.95
N LYS A 551 -11.45 -35.87 8.13
CA LYS A 551 -10.96 -36.34 9.43
C LYS A 551 -9.91 -35.43 10.08
N GLN A 552 -9.42 -34.36 9.44
CA GLN A 552 -8.50 -33.40 10.07
C GLN A 552 -8.83 -31.94 9.74
N THR A 553 -8.88 -31.12 10.79
CA THR A 553 -9.22 -29.68 10.82
C THR A 553 -10.72 -29.38 10.62
N LEU A 554 -11.30 -28.65 11.58
CA LEU A 554 -12.58 -27.96 11.39
C LEU A 554 -12.39 -26.74 10.48
N LEU A 555 -13.48 -26.23 9.91
CA LEU A 555 -13.44 -24.94 9.21
C LEU A 555 -13.07 -23.83 10.19
N VAL A 556 -11.91 -23.20 9.98
CA VAL A 556 -11.44 -22.08 10.79
C VAL A 556 -12.30 -20.86 10.48
N ILE A 557 -13.23 -20.53 11.36
CA ILE A 557 -14.02 -19.29 11.27
C ILE A 557 -13.26 -18.18 12.01
N PRO A 558 -12.82 -17.10 11.35
CA PRO A 558 -12.16 -15.99 12.01
C PRO A 558 -13.08 -15.39 13.08
N ARG A 559 -12.65 -15.44 14.35
CA ARG A 559 -13.41 -15.01 15.55
C ARG A 559 -14.69 -15.82 15.85
N GLY A 560 -14.88 -16.98 15.23
CA GLY A 560 -16.00 -17.89 15.52
C GLY A 560 -15.82 -18.68 16.81
N SER A 561 -16.92 -19.16 17.39
CA SER A 561 -16.90 -20.16 18.45
C SER A 561 -16.91 -21.58 17.87
N ARG A 562 -16.62 -22.59 18.70
CA ARG A 562 -16.76 -24.01 18.32
C ARG A 562 -18.17 -24.36 17.82
N ALA A 563 -19.21 -23.65 18.26
CA ALA A 563 -20.57 -23.86 17.76
C ALA A 563 -20.74 -23.31 16.33
N ASP A 564 -20.08 -22.20 16.01
CA ASP A 564 -20.06 -21.64 14.66
C ASP A 564 -19.25 -22.53 13.70
N GLU A 565 -18.08 -23.02 14.12
CA GLU A 565 -17.26 -23.97 13.35
C GLU A 565 -18.08 -25.22 12.94
N VAL A 566 -18.84 -25.78 13.88
CA VAL A 566 -19.75 -26.91 13.64
C VAL A 566 -20.92 -26.52 12.73
N LYS A 567 -21.45 -25.29 12.86
CA LYS A 567 -22.55 -24.78 12.03
C LYS A 567 -22.15 -24.46 10.59
N ALA A 568 -20.88 -24.14 10.33
CA ALA A 568 -20.35 -23.97 8.98
C ALA A 568 -19.95 -25.29 8.30
N CYS A 569 -19.77 -26.38 9.06
CA CYS A 569 -19.47 -27.68 8.49
C CYS A 569 -20.58 -28.13 7.52
N ILE A 570 -20.22 -28.80 6.42
CA ILE A 570 -21.17 -29.30 5.42
C ILE A 570 -22.27 -30.19 6.03
N LYS A 571 -22.00 -30.84 7.16
CA LYS A 571 -22.94 -31.67 7.94
C LYS A 571 -24.08 -30.88 8.62
N ALA A 572 -23.97 -29.56 8.68
CA ALA A 572 -25.02 -28.63 9.13
C ALA A 572 -25.68 -27.87 7.97
N SER A 573 -25.28 -28.14 6.71
CA SER A 573 -25.92 -27.56 5.52
C SER A 573 -27.31 -28.15 5.29
N TYR A 574 -28.23 -27.32 4.78
CA TYR A 574 -29.53 -27.76 4.28
C TYR A 574 -29.44 -28.76 3.11
N LEU A 575 -28.27 -28.83 2.45
CA LEU A 575 -27.97 -29.81 1.40
C LEU A 575 -27.60 -31.20 1.95
N TRP A 576 -27.21 -31.32 3.23
CA TRP A 576 -26.70 -32.58 3.80
C TRP A 576 -27.66 -33.78 3.66
N PRO A 577 -29.01 -33.64 3.82
CA PRO A 577 -29.95 -34.75 3.61
C PRO A 577 -30.02 -35.28 2.16
N PHE A 578 -29.44 -34.55 1.20
CA PHE A 578 -29.45 -34.89 -0.23
C PHE A 578 -28.08 -35.43 -0.72
N ILE A 579 -27.09 -35.59 0.17
CA ILE A 579 -25.76 -36.09 -0.18
C ILE A 579 -25.72 -37.62 -0.01
N GLU A 580 -25.45 -38.34 -1.09
CA GLU A 580 -25.18 -39.78 -1.06
C GLU A 580 -23.73 -40.06 -0.66
N GLN A 581 -23.52 -40.79 0.45
CA GLN A 581 -22.18 -41.10 0.95
C GLN A 581 -21.62 -42.40 0.33
N LEU A 582 -20.72 -42.26 -0.65
CA LEU A 582 -19.99 -43.38 -1.26
C LEU A 582 -18.67 -43.65 -0.53
N SER A 583 -18.52 -44.83 0.08
CA SER A 583 -17.35 -45.18 0.91
C SER A 583 -16.29 -46.00 0.15
N LEU A 584 -15.04 -45.52 0.14
CA LEU A 584 -13.89 -46.20 -0.47
C LEU A 584 -13.14 -47.06 0.54
N ASN A 585 -13.50 -48.34 0.62
CA ASN A 585 -13.03 -49.27 1.66
C ASN A 585 -11.67 -49.93 1.37
N LYS A 586 -10.92 -49.49 0.35
CA LYS A 586 -9.68 -50.16 -0.11
C LYS A 586 -8.60 -49.16 -0.49
N ASN A 587 -7.46 -49.20 0.21
CA ASN A 587 -6.29 -48.39 -0.11
C ASN A 587 -5.63 -48.92 -1.41
N MET A 588 -5.98 -48.31 -2.54
CA MET A 588 -5.49 -48.74 -3.85
C MET A 588 -3.98 -48.53 -4.05
N ARG A 589 -3.36 -47.55 -3.38
CA ARG A 589 -1.90 -47.34 -3.42
C ARG A 589 -1.16 -48.51 -2.78
N VAL A 590 -1.63 -48.99 -1.63
CA VAL A 590 -1.12 -50.22 -1.00
C VAL A 590 -1.40 -51.44 -1.86
N TYR A 591 -2.66 -51.62 -2.30
CA TYR A 591 -3.09 -52.83 -3.02
C TYR A 591 -2.36 -53.03 -4.36
N LEU A 592 -2.07 -51.94 -5.08
CA LEU A 592 -1.31 -51.99 -6.34
C LEU A 592 0.20 -52.03 -6.10
N GLY A 593 0.70 -51.47 -4.98
CA GLY A 593 2.13 -51.48 -4.63
C GLY A 593 2.63 -52.79 -4.03
N GLY A 594 1.74 -53.66 -3.54
CA GLY A 594 2.07 -55.01 -3.04
C GLY A 594 2.79 -55.06 -1.68
N ASP A 595 3.13 -53.92 -1.07
CA ASP A 595 3.82 -53.89 0.23
C ASP A 595 2.88 -54.26 1.40
N VAL A 596 3.11 -55.45 1.94
CA VAL A 596 2.43 -56.02 3.12
C VAL A 596 2.66 -55.16 4.38
N THR A 597 3.77 -54.42 4.46
CA THR A 597 4.12 -53.56 5.59
C THR A 597 3.30 -52.27 5.56
N ALA A 598 3.29 -51.57 4.40
CA ALA A 598 2.39 -50.44 4.16
C ALA A 598 0.91 -50.81 4.34
N GLY A 599 0.52 -52.05 4.02
CA GLY A 599 -0.83 -52.57 4.31
C GLY A 599 -1.16 -52.62 5.80
N LYS A 600 -0.30 -53.27 6.61
CA LYS A 600 -0.45 -53.29 8.08
C LYS A 600 -0.48 -51.89 8.68
N LEU A 601 0.37 -50.99 8.21
CA LEU A 601 0.39 -49.59 8.64
C LEU A 601 -0.92 -48.86 8.26
N SER A 602 -1.44 -49.08 7.05
CA SER A 602 -2.72 -48.49 6.62
C SER A 602 -3.90 -48.99 7.43
N GLU A 603 -3.96 -50.27 7.79
CA GLU A 603 -5.01 -50.81 8.67
C GLU A 603 -4.91 -50.24 10.09
N LEU A 604 -3.69 -50.07 10.60
CA LEU A 604 -3.41 -49.54 11.93
C LEU A 604 -3.78 -48.06 12.04
N LEU A 605 -3.43 -47.25 11.03
CA LEU A 605 -3.84 -45.84 10.93
C LEU A 605 -5.37 -45.71 10.82
N LEU A 606 -6.06 -46.63 10.14
CA LEU A 606 -7.53 -46.65 10.09
C LEU A 606 -8.16 -46.96 11.46
N LYS A 607 -7.62 -47.95 12.20
CA LYS A 607 -8.09 -48.27 13.57
C LYS A 607 -7.92 -47.08 14.50
N ILE A 608 -6.74 -46.45 14.52
CA ILE A 608 -6.48 -45.22 15.29
C ILE A 608 -7.46 -44.11 14.86
N GLY A 609 -7.61 -43.87 13.56
CA GLY A 609 -8.49 -42.84 13.02
C GLY A 609 -10.00 -43.10 13.18
N ASN A 610 -10.40 -44.27 13.69
CA ASN A 610 -11.78 -44.61 14.03
C ASN A 610 -12.05 -44.60 15.55
N GLY A 611 -11.01 -44.65 16.39
CA GLY A 611 -11.13 -44.93 17.83
C GLY A 611 -11.09 -46.43 18.19
N ASP A 612 -10.82 -47.31 17.22
CA ASP A 612 -10.73 -48.77 17.40
C ASP A 612 -9.35 -49.24 17.91
N PHE A 613 -8.54 -48.34 18.50
CA PHE A 613 -7.18 -48.63 18.97
C PHE A 613 -7.00 -48.30 20.46
N PRO A 614 -6.26 -49.12 21.25
CA PRO A 614 -6.11 -48.88 22.68
C PRO A 614 -5.40 -47.56 23.02
N GLU A 615 -6.08 -46.69 23.77
CA GLU A 615 -5.49 -45.53 24.43
C GLU A 615 -5.22 -45.81 25.92
N LEU A 616 -4.13 -45.23 26.42
CA LEU A 616 -3.80 -45.20 27.85
C LEU A 616 -3.63 -43.75 28.29
N THR A 617 -4.47 -43.26 29.21
CA THR A 617 -4.43 -41.87 29.73
C THR A 617 -4.49 -40.79 28.64
N GLY A 618 -5.29 -41.00 27.58
CA GLY A 618 -5.39 -40.06 26.44
C GLY A 618 -4.14 -40.01 25.56
N LYS A 619 -3.37 -41.11 25.54
CA LYS A 619 -2.18 -41.29 24.68
C LYS A 619 -2.21 -42.65 24.01
N LEU A 620 -1.83 -42.69 22.74
CA LEU A 620 -1.62 -43.92 21.99
C LEU A 620 -0.27 -44.54 22.38
N VAL A 621 -0.23 -45.85 22.60
CA VAL A 621 1.03 -46.59 22.81
C VAL A 621 1.50 -47.15 21.47
N ILE A 622 2.55 -46.54 20.91
CA ILE A 622 3.18 -46.99 19.65
C ILE A 622 3.89 -48.33 19.92
N THR A 623 3.51 -49.37 19.17
CA THR A 623 4.19 -50.67 19.22
C THR A 623 5.43 -50.67 18.32
N LYS A 624 6.36 -51.60 18.55
CA LYS A 624 7.62 -51.72 17.77
C LYS A 624 7.39 -52.09 16.29
N ASP A 625 6.17 -52.51 15.95
CA ASP A 625 5.76 -52.89 14.59
C ASP A 625 5.44 -51.68 13.70
N LEU A 626 5.36 -50.48 14.29
CA LEU A 626 5.01 -49.22 13.61
C LEU A 626 6.24 -48.50 13.03
N GLY A 627 7.44 -48.78 13.54
CA GLY A 627 8.69 -48.16 13.09
C GLY A 627 9.82 -48.29 14.11
N LEU A 628 11.02 -47.84 13.73
CA LEU A 628 12.15 -47.75 14.65
C LEU A 628 11.96 -46.55 15.60
N VAL A 629 12.09 -46.79 16.90
CA VAL A 629 11.98 -45.74 17.93
C VAL A 629 13.38 -45.42 18.45
N VAL A 630 13.88 -44.23 18.12
CA VAL A 630 15.09 -43.64 18.71
C VAL A 630 14.78 -42.91 20.01
N THR A 631 15.79 -42.69 20.86
CA THR A 631 15.64 -42.07 22.19
C THR A 631 16.12 -40.63 22.22
N THR A 632 16.96 -40.21 21.28
CA THR A 632 17.49 -38.84 21.18
C THR A 632 17.31 -38.25 19.78
N LEU A 633 17.26 -36.91 19.73
CA LEU A 633 17.26 -36.17 18.46
C LEU A 633 18.56 -36.37 17.66
N GLN A 634 19.68 -36.68 18.32
CA GLN A 634 20.96 -36.90 17.64
C GLN A 634 20.99 -38.26 16.91
N GLU A 635 20.42 -39.30 17.51
CA GLU A 635 20.21 -40.61 16.85
C GLU A 635 19.36 -40.43 15.58
N LEU A 636 18.25 -39.69 15.68
CA LEU A 636 17.37 -39.36 14.56
C LEU A 636 18.12 -38.64 13.43
N ILE A 637 18.86 -37.59 13.77
CA ILE A 637 19.64 -36.79 12.81
C ILE A 637 20.66 -37.65 12.06
N VAL A 638 21.34 -38.57 12.75
CA VAL A 638 22.35 -39.45 12.15
C VAL A 638 21.71 -40.55 11.27
N GLN A 639 20.51 -41.03 11.60
CA GLN A 639 19.78 -42.02 10.79
C GLN A 639 19.20 -41.40 9.51
N ILE A 640 18.55 -40.23 9.60
CA ILE A 640 18.04 -39.52 8.44
C ILE A 640 19.18 -38.98 7.56
N TYR A 641 20.18 -38.34 8.16
CA TYR A 641 21.27 -37.67 7.45
C TYR A 641 22.67 -38.19 7.88
N PRO A 642 23.06 -39.40 7.44
CA PRO A 642 24.41 -39.90 7.66
C PRO A 642 25.45 -38.98 6.99
N ASP A 643 26.54 -38.70 7.71
CA ASP A 643 27.63 -37.80 7.33
C ASP A 643 27.20 -36.37 6.96
N ILE A 644 26.15 -35.83 7.60
CA ILE A 644 25.61 -34.46 7.39
C ILE A 644 26.68 -33.34 7.34
N SER A 645 27.86 -33.55 7.96
CA SER A 645 28.99 -32.62 7.90
C SER A 645 29.63 -32.43 6.52
N ASP A 646 29.30 -33.29 5.54
CA ASP A 646 29.83 -33.25 4.17
C ASP A 646 28.71 -33.08 3.12
N ILE A 647 27.68 -32.31 3.48
CA ILE A 647 26.40 -32.24 2.74
C ILE A 647 26.57 -31.86 1.27
N LYS A 648 27.53 -30.98 0.95
CA LYS A 648 27.83 -30.55 -0.43
C LYS A 648 28.18 -31.71 -1.37
N ASN A 649 28.70 -32.82 -0.86
CA ASN A 649 29.10 -33.99 -1.65
C ASN A 649 28.04 -35.11 -1.66
N LYS A 650 26.90 -34.94 -0.98
CA LYS A 650 25.75 -35.86 -1.06
C LYS A 650 24.99 -35.63 -2.38
N SER A 651 24.42 -36.68 -2.96
CA SER A 651 23.58 -36.53 -4.15
C SER A 651 22.28 -35.78 -3.82
N MET A 652 21.81 -34.96 -4.76
CA MET A 652 20.58 -34.17 -4.60
C MET A 652 19.39 -35.06 -4.24
N ASP A 653 19.26 -36.22 -4.90
CA ASP A 653 18.22 -37.21 -4.69
C ASP A 653 18.21 -37.72 -3.23
N SER A 654 19.39 -37.95 -2.65
CA SER A 654 19.52 -38.39 -1.25
C SER A 654 19.15 -37.29 -0.23
N LEU A 655 19.06 -36.03 -0.64
CA LEU A 655 18.62 -34.91 0.18
C LEU A 655 17.12 -34.63 -0.04
N CYS A 656 16.63 -34.70 -1.28
CA CYS A 656 15.24 -34.50 -1.65
C CYS A 656 14.29 -35.59 -1.10
N GLU A 657 14.76 -36.84 -0.97
CA GLU A 657 13.93 -37.97 -0.56
C GLU A 657 13.77 -38.10 0.98
N ARG A 658 14.33 -37.16 1.76
CA ARG A 658 14.48 -37.27 3.22
C ARG A 658 14.10 -35.99 3.96
N ALA A 659 13.29 -36.09 5.02
CA ALA A 659 13.04 -34.98 5.94
C ALA A 659 12.67 -35.44 7.36
N ILE A 660 13.02 -34.62 8.37
CA ILE A 660 12.53 -34.79 9.75
C ILE A 660 11.18 -34.08 9.91
N LEU A 661 10.14 -34.79 10.33
CA LEU A 661 8.80 -34.24 10.47
C LEU A 661 8.45 -33.94 11.93
N THR A 662 7.86 -32.77 12.17
CA THR A 662 7.52 -32.30 13.51
C THR A 662 6.06 -31.79 13.59
N PRO A 663 5.41 -31.82 14.76
CA PRO A 663 4.09 -31.19 14.93
C PRO A 663 4.11 -29.65 14.97
N LYS A 664 5.27 -28.98 15.09
CA LYS A 664 5.35 -27.53 15.38
C LYS A 664 6.47 -26.81 14.64
N ASN A 665 6.15 -25.67 14.02
CA ASN A 665 7.11 -24.85 13.26
C ASN A 665 8.38 -24.47 14.06
N ASN A 666 8.26 -24.20 15.37
CA ASN A 666 9.42 -23.88 16.21
C ASN A 666 10.34 -25.08 16.45
N ARG A 667 9.80 -26.31 16.51
CA ARG A 667 10.60 -27.54 16.64
C ARG A 667 11.38 -27.81 15.36
N ALA A 668 10.73 -27.68 14.19
CA ALA A 668 11.41 -27.76 12.90
C ALA A 668 12.53 -26.71 12.76
N ALA A 669 12.30 -25.45 13.18
CA ALA A 669 13.33 -24.40 13.16
C ALA A 669 14.58 -24.78 13.97
N VAL A 670 14.41 -25.24 15.22
CA VAL A 670 15.53 -25.67 16.07
C VAL A 670 16.32 -26.84 15.47
N ILE A 671 15.64 -27.79 14.82
CA ILE A 671 16.31 -28.94 14.17
C ILE A 671 17.11 -28.47 12.95
N ASN A 672 16.55 -27.59 12.12
CA ASN A 672 17.28 -27.00 10.98
C ASN A 672 18.52 -26.22 11.44
N GLU A 673 18.45 -25.48 12.56
CA GLU A 673 19.62 -24.81 13.13
C GLU A 673 20.73 -25.78 13.59
N ILE A 674 20.37 -26.90 14.22
CA ILE A 674 21.33 -27.94 14.64
C ILE A 674 22.01 -28.56 13.42
N LEU A 675 21.23 -28.83 12.37
CA LEU A 675 21.74 -29.37 11.11
C LEU A 675 22.70 -28.38 10.43
N LEU A 676 22.31 -27.12 10.20
CA LEU A 676 23.18 -26.07 9.64
C LEU A 676 24.52 -25.93 10.38
N LYS A 677 24.48 -25.96 11.72
CA LYS A 677 25.69 -25.88 12.57
C LYS A 677 26.61 -27.11 12.43
N SER A 678 26.11 -28.22 11.90
CA SER A 678 26.87 -29.45 11.67
C SER A 678 27.61 -29.49 10.32
N PHE A 679 27.25 -28.65 9.36
CA PHE A 679 27.87 -28.58 8.03
C PHE A 679 29.24 -27.86 8.11
N LYS A 680 30.26 -28.30 7.36
CA LYS A 680 31.63 -27.71 7.38
C LYS A 680 31.73 -26.39 6.61
N GLU A 681 30.78 -26.12 5.73
CA GLU A 681 30.77 -25.00 4.81
C GLU A 681 30.54 -23.65 5.51
N THR A 682 31.03 -22.57 4.90
CA THR A 682 30.92 -21.19 5.43
C THR A 682 29.46 -20.71 5.45
N ASP A 683 29.05 -20.08 6.57
CA ASP A 683 27.76 -19.41 6.69
C ASP A 683 27.65 -18.24 5.69
N MET A 684 26.50 -18.16 5.01
CA MET A 684 26.04 -17.01 4.25
C MET A 684 24.80 -16.43 4.95
N GLU A 685 24.89 -15.20 5.44
CA GLU A 685 23.80 -14.52 6.14
C GLU A 685 23.12 -13.48 5.24
N TYR A 686 21.81 -13.61 5.09
CA TYR A 686 20.94 -12.71 4.34
C TYR A 686 19.92 -12.10 5.29
N LYS A 687 20.01 -10.78 5.51
CA LYS A 687 19.04 -10.03 6.29
C LYS A 687 17.94 -9.46 5.39
N SER A 688 16.69 -9.53 5.84
CA SER A 688 15.58 -8.90 5.14
C SER A 688 15.59 -7.39 5.27
N ILE A 689 14.92 -6.73 4.34
CA ILE A 689 14.51 -5.34 4.49
C ILE A 689 13.03 -5.35 4.88
N ASP A 690 12.75 -4.90 6.09
CA ASP A 690 11.39 -4.83 6.62
C ASP A 690 10.94 -3.36 6.65
N MET A 691 9.73 -3.12 6.15
CA MET A 691 9.14 -1.79 6.05
C MET A 691 7.67 -1.82 6.45
N VAL A 692 7.15 -0.70 6.92
CA VAL A 692 5.71 -0.48 7.09
C VAL A 692 5.03 -0.21 5.74
N LEU A 693 3.70 -0.37 5.69
CA LEU A 693 2.89 -0.12 4.49
C LEU A 693 2.45 1.34 4.31
N LYS A 694 2.50 2.16 5.37
CA LYS A 694 2.28 3.61 5.34
C LYS A 694 3.51 4.34 5.84
N SER A 695 3.81 5.52 5.30
CA SER A 695 4.88 6.40 5.78
C SER A 695 4.80 6.65 7.28
N ASP A 696 3.59 6.91 7.77
CA ASP A 696 3.34 7.46 9.10
C ASP A 696 3.53 6.39 10.18
N ASP A 697 3.24 5.12 9.84
CA ASP A 697 3.50 3.95 10.70
C ASP A 697 5.02 3.75 11.00
N THR A 698 5.94 4.39 10.25
CA THR A 698 7.40 4.20 10.39
C THR A 698 7.91 4.66 11.76
N VAL A 699 7.26 5.66 12.37
CA VAL A 699 7.61 6.17 13.70
C VAL A 699 7.13 5.22 14.81
N HIS A 700 6.14 4.37 14.52
CA HIS A 700 5.46 3.54 15.52
C HIS A 700 5.99 2.09 15.56
N TYR A 701 6.59 1.61 14.48
CA TYR A 701 7.19 0.27 14.40
C TYR A 701 8.68 0.37 14.07
N PRO A 702 9.57 0.50 15.08
CA PRO A 702 11.01 0.55 14.85
C PRO A 702 11.50 -0.71 14.13
N VAL A 703 12.53 -0.57 13.30
CA VAL A 703 12.95 -1.65 12.40
C VAL A 703 13.40 -2.90 13.17
N GLU A 704 13.92 -2.75 14.39
CA GLU A 704 14.25 -3.84 15.31
C GLU A 704 13.03 -4.67 15.71
N PHE A 705 11.86 -4.03 15.90
CA PHE A 705 10.60 -4.72 16.18
C PHE A 705 10.11 -5.49 14.95
N LEU A 706 10.16 -4.88 13.76
CA LEU A 706 9.80 -5.56 12.50
C LEU A 706 10.70 -6.77 12.23
N ASN A 707 12.03 -6.59 12.39
CA ASN A 707 13.04 -7.63 12.24
C ASN A 707 12.83 -8.81 13.22
N ALA A 708 12.23 -8.55 14.40
CA ALA A 708 11.86 -9.60 15.36
C ALA A 708 10.62 -10.42 14.96
N LEU A 709 9.78 -9.93 14.03
CA LEU A 709 8.59 -10.65 13.57
C LEU A 709 8.98 -11.88 12.74
N ASN A 710 8.43 -13.05 13.10
CA ASN A 710 8.62 -14.30 12.35
C ASN A 710 7.27 -15.03 12.15
N PRO A 711 6.31 -14.41 11.43
CA PRO A 711 4.97 -14.99 11.29
C PRO A 711 4.98 -16.28 10.47
N PRO A 712 3.97 -17.16 10.64
CA PRO A 712 3.79 -18.34 9.79
C PRO A 712 3.72 -17.94 8.30
N GLY A 713 4.31 -18.77 7.43
CA GLY A 713 4.39 -18.51 5.99
C GLY A 713 5.54 -17.60 5.55
N PHE A 714 5.99 -16.65 6.37
CA PHE A 714 7.05 -15.68 6.00
C PHE A 714 8.47 -16.22 6.18
N PRO A 715 9.45 -15.82 5.35
CA PRO A 715 10.87 -16.05 5.62
C PRO A 715 11.30 -15.26 6.87
N ALA A 716 12.33 -15.76 7.56
CA ALA A 716 12.89 -15.08 8.72
C ALA A 716 13.63 -13.80 8.29
N HIS A 717 13.70 -12.81 9.19
CA HIS A 717 14.52 -11.62 8.96
C HIS A 717 15.98 -12.02 8.70
N ARG A 718 16.58 -12.75 9.65
CA ARG A 718 17.92 -13.32 9.53
C ARG A 718 17.82 -14.73 8.95
N LEU A 719 18.16 -14.88 7.67
CA LEU A 719 18.26 -16.16 6.97
C LEU A 719 19.73 -16.56 6.87
N VAL A 720 20.10 -17.71 7.44
CA VAL A 720 21.46 -18.26 7.35
C VAL A 720 21.43 -19.53 6.49
N LEU A 721 22.30 -19.61 5.50
CA LEU A 721 22.43 -20.72 4.56
C LEU A 721 23.89 -21.13 4.38
N LYS A 722 24.11 -22.34 3.88
CA LYS A 722 25.41 -22.88 3.49
C LYS A 722 25.31 -23.57 2.13
N VAL A 723 26.42 -23.71 1.41
CA VAL A 723 26.45 -24.44 0.13
C VAL A 723 26.05 -25.91 0.38
N GLY A 724 25.05 -26.40 -0.36
CA GLY A 724 24.45 -27.73 -0.17
C GLY A 724 23.25 -27.80 0.78
N THR A 725 22.82 -26.68 1.38
CA THR A 725 21.63 -26.64 2.25
C THR A 725 20.33 -26.95 1.49
N PRO A 726 19.55 -27.97 1.86
CA PRO A 726 18.19 -28.17 1.37
C PRO A 726 17.28 -27.00 1.76
N ILE A 727 16.57 -26.45 0.78
CA ILE A 727 15.61 -25.35 0.95
C ILE A 727 14.22 -25.73 0.43
N MET A 728 13.21 -25.02 0.91
CA MET A 728 11.80 -25.09 0.51
C MET A 728 11.35 -23.69 0.10
N LEU A 729 10.77 -23.58 -1.09
CA LEU A 729 10.08 -22.36 -1.53
C LEU A 729 8.81 -22.13 -0.71
N LEU A 730 8.54 -20.86 -0.40
CA LEU A 730 7.36 -20.40 0.34
C LEU A 730 6.24 -19.94 -0.62
N GLN A 731 6.58 -19.67 -1.88
CA GLN A 731 5.68 -19.30 -2.97
C GLN A 731 6.21 -19.92 -4.27
N ASN A 732 5.33 -20.26 -5.21
CA ASN A 732 5.76 -20.76 -6.52
C ASN A 732 6.32 -19.60 -7.38
N LEU A 733 7.46 -19.81 -8.04
CA LEU A 733 8.16 -18.76 -8.78
C LEU A 733 7.70 -18.60 -10.23
N HIS A 734 7.12 -19.64 -10.86
CA HIS A 734 6.70 -19.61 -12.26
C HIS A 734 5.33 -20.26 -12.54
N PRO A 735 4.20 -19.72 -12.02
CA PRO A 735 2.86 -20.18 -12.42
C PRO A 735 2.72 -20.23 -13.96
N PRO A 736 2.15 -21.31 -14.55
CA PRO A 736 1.54 -22.48 -13.91
C PRO A 736 2.52 -23.64 -13.61
N LYS A 737 3.81 -23.57 -13.99
CA LYS A 737 4.80 -24.60 -13.66
C LYS A 737 5.11 -24.56 -12.16
N LEU A 738 4.91 -25.67 -11.47
CA LEU A 738 5.25 -25.79 -10.05
C LEU A 738 6.74 -26.06 -9.87
N CYS A 739 7.48 -25.12 -9.26
CA CYS A 739 8.86 -25.35 -8.79
C CYS A 739 8.93 -26.25 -7.53
N ASN A 740 7.91 -27.08 -7.31
CA ASN A 740 7.69 -27.85 -6.09
C ASN A 740 8.17 -29.30 -6.28
N GLY A 741 9.49 -29.51 -6.27
CA GLY A 741 10.10 -30.82 -6.42
C GLY A 741 11.63 -30.79 -6.33
N CYS A 742 12.25 -31.93 -6.59
CA CYS A 742 13.71 -32.02 -6.69
C CYS A 742 14.16 -31.47 -8.06
N ALA A 743 14.55 -30.20 -8.12
CA ALA A 743 15.03 -29.56 -9.36
C ALA A 743 16.45 -30.07 -9.71
N GLN A 744 16.51 -31.24 -10.36
CA GLN A 744 17.75 -31.93 -10.66
C GLN A 744 18.47 -31.28 -11.86
N GLY A 745 19.49 -30.48 -11.58
CA GLY A 745 20.39 -29.90 -12.60
C GLY A 745 20.05 -28.50 -13.11
N GLU A 746 18.84 -27.99 -12.85
CA GLU A 746 18.47 -26.62 -13.25
C GLU A 746 19.03 -25.56 -12.27
N SER A 747 19.80 -24.61 -12.79
CA SER A 747 20.34 -23.48 -12.01
C SER A 747 19.40 -22.28 -12.06
N THR A 748 18.41 -22.24 -11.16
CA THR A 748 17.38 -21.18 -11.10
C THR A 748 17.77 -20.05 -10.16
N PHE A 749 17.67 -18.80 -10.62
CA PHE A 749 17.79 -17.62 -9.77
C PHE A 749 16.51 -17.40 -8.97
N ILE A 750 16.63 -17.39 -7.63
CA ILE A 750 15.51 -17.08 -6.73
C ILE A 750 15.50 -15.56 -6.48
N PRO A 751 14.46 -14.81 -6.88
CA PRO A 751 14.37 -13.37 -6.60
C PRO A 751 14.09 -13.10 -5.12
N LEU A 752 14.45 -11.90 -4.65
CA LEU A 752 13.87 -11.35 -3.43
C LEU A 752 12.40 -11.03 -3.71
N LEU A 753 11.48 -11.55 -2.90
CA LEU A 753 10.05 -11.23 -3.02
C LEU A 753 9.58 -10.31 -1.89
N SER A 754 8.69 -9.39 -2.25
CA SER A 754 7.94 -8.55 -1.32
C SER A 754 6.76 -9.33 -0.77
N LEU A 755 6.75 -9.59 0.53
CA LEU A 755 5.70 -10.35 1.20
C LEU A 755 4.92 -9.44 2.16
N ASN A 756 3.59 -9.40 1.98
CA ASN A 756 2.66 -8.57 2.77
C ASN A 756 1.92 -9.43 3.80
N TYR A 757 1.74 -8.93 5.03
CA TYR A 757 1.02 -9.61 6.11
C TYR A 757 -0.25 -8.81 6.49
N PRO A 758 -1.23 -9.37 7.22
CA PRO A 758 -2.35 -8.59 7.77
C PRO A 758 -2.00 -7.66 8.96
N LEU A 759 -0.75 -7.61 9.42
CA LEU A 759 -0.22 -6.42 10.12
C LEU A 759 0.31 -5.45 9.07
N LYS A 760 0.31 -4.14 9.35
CA LYS A 760 0.69 -3.04 8.43
C LYS A 760 2.18 -3.02 7.99
N PHE A 761 2.82 -4.17 7.74
CA PHE A 761 4.23 -4.33 7.34
C PHE A 761 4.44 -5.29 6.16
N LYS A 762 5.61 -5.13 5.53
CA LYS A 762 6.06 -5.76 4.29
C LYS A 762 7.53 -6.16 4.45
N ARG A 763 7.87 -7.41 4.08
CA ARG A 763 9.23 -7.96 4.17
C ARG A 763 9.75 -8.28 2.77
N LEU A 764 10.90 -7.70 2.40
CA LEU A 764 11.67 -8.06 1.22
C LEU A 764 12.79 -9.03 1.62
N GLN A 765 12.67 -10.29 1.17
CA GLN A 765 13.59 -11.39 1.51
C GLN A 765 13.44 -12.50 0.44
N PHE A 766 14.39 -13.43 0.36
CA PHE A 766 14.20 -14.61 -0.46
C PHE A 766 13.00 -15.44 0.07
N PRO A 767 12.08 -15.90 -0.79
CA PRO A 767 10.87 -16.63 -0.39
C PRO A 767 11.19 -18.10 -0.07
N ILE A 768 12.14 -18.35 0.84
CA ILE A 768 12.67 -19.68 1.16
C ILE A 768 12.83 -19.92 2.67
N LYS A 769 12.85 -21.19 3.06
CA LYS A 769 13.38 -21.66 4.36
C LYS A 769 14.21 -22.93 4.16
N VAL A 770 15.11 -23.19 5.11
CA VAL A 770 15.80 -24.49 5.21
C VAL A 770 14.77 -25.60 5.48
N SER A 771 14.91 -26.74 4.80
CA SER A 771 13.85 -27.76 4.69
C SER A 771 14.22 -29.14 5.25
N CYS A 772 15.41 -29.33 5.81
CA CYS A 772 15.86 -30.60 6.39
C CYS A 772 14.92 -31.12 7.50
N ALA A 773 14.27 -30.20 8.21
CA ALA A 773 13.14 -30.47 9.07
C ALA A 773 11.94 -29.57 8.72
N MET A 774 10.73 -30.11 8.76
CA MET A 774 9.50 -29.38 8.46
C MET A 774 8.32 -29.81 9.36
N THR A 775 7.14 -29.24 9.13
CA THR A 775 5.92 -29.66 9.83
C THR A 775 5.13 -30.69 9.02
N ILE A 776 4.40 -31.56 9.71
CA ILE A 776 3.57 -32.62 9.08
C ILE A 776 2.61 -32.04 8.02
N ASN A 777 1.99 -30.89 8.31
CA ASN A 777 1.11 -30.19 7.36
C ASN A 777 1.84 -29.67 6.11
N LYS A 778 3.16 -29.43 6.17
CA LYS A 778 3.98 -28.98 5.02
C LYS A 778 4.56 -30.10 4.17
N SER A 779 4.63 -31.32 4.71
CA SER A 779 4.94 -32.54 3.95
C SER A 779 3.74 -33.11 3.20
N GLN A 780 2.53 -32.57 3.38
CA GLN A 780 1.35 -33.01 2.63
C GLN A 780 1.56 -32.76 1.12
N GLY A 781 1.32 -33.79 0.30
CA GLY A 781 1.59 -33.79 -1.13
C GLY A 781 3.03 -34.17 -1.54
N GLN A 782 3.99 -34.22 -0.61
CA GLN A 782 5.38 -34.61 -0.91
C GLN A 782 5.56 -36.14 -0.88
N SER A 783 6.43 -36.66 -1.75
CA SER A 783 6.80 -38.07 -1.81
C SER A 783 8.22 -38.29 -1.25
N LEU A 784 8.33 -38.34 0.07
CA LEU A 784 9.58 -38.68 0.78
C LEU A 784 9.72 -40.22 0.87
N LYS A 785 10.93 -40.75 0.67
CA LYS A 785 11.20 -42.18 0.90
C LYS A 785 11.57 -42.48 2.36
N ILE A 786 12.12 -41.51 3.09
CA ILE A 786 12.46 -41.63 4.51
C ILE A 786 11.99 -40.38 5.23
N ALA A 787 11.01 -40.54 6.13
CA ALA A 787 10.48 -39.47 6.95
C ALA A 787 10.14 -40.00 8.35
N GLU A 788 10.69 -39.36 9.38
CA GLU A 788 10.55 -39.79 10.78
C GLU A 788 10.08 -38.62 11.66
N PHE A 789 9.45 -38.95 12.79
CA PHE A 789 8.64 -38.02 13.59
C PHE A 789 9.29 -37.66 14.93
N THR A 790 9.18 -36.39 15.36
CA THR A 790 9.69 -35.86 16.66
C THR A 790 8.63 -35.37 17.63
#